data_AF-M1UJS8-F1
#
_entry.id   AF-M1UJS8-F1
#
_cell.length_a   1.000
_cell.length_b   1.000
_cell.length_c   1.000
_cell.angle_alpha   90.00
_cell.angle_beta   90.00
_cell.angle_gamma   90.00
#
_symmetry.space_group_name_H-M   'P 1'
#
loop_
_entity.id
_entity.type
_entity.pdbx_description
1 polymer ?
#
loop_
_entity_poly.entity_id
_entity_poly.type
_entity_poly.pdbx_seq_one_letter_code
_entity_poly.pdbx_strand_id
1 'polypeptide(L)'
;MKMKNSQLDSAAPKSGQFFLALGALGVVFGDIGTSPLYALHTAFSMEHNEVEVTPENVYGIISMVLWTITLIVTIKYVMLVTRADNQGQGGILALVALLKNKFDDKSKMGGFIALIGMLGAALFYGDVVITPAISVLSATEGLAVISPSFETLVLPISVAVLLLIFAVQPLGTEKVGRAFGPIMLLWFAVLAALGLPQIIAHPQILQSLSPTWALRLVVSDPFEAFILLGAVVLTVTGAEALYADMGHFGAKPVRMAWFFVVMPALIITYLGQGALVIDNPAAVANPMFYLAPPALQMPLVILATVATVIASQAVISGAYSMTRQALILNIMPRMLVRHTSPREEGQIYMPVVNGILFVSVMALVFIFQSSANLANAYGLAVTGTLVLVSTLFVIYAHNVWKWSWWKLALFILAISIPEVLLFASNTTKIFAGGWLPLFIAAILIVLMRTWRWGNTRVKEKRIAMETPVEEFLQELRDISECTPLAFGVRKVAGTAIFPHAFLDTVPLALVRCVNDLKMLYRETVIVRIVRENVPHVPHSKRVNVEVLATSPVRITRIDLRVGYFDAQDIPKNLALVNTYSDKININIDEATYFLSAVTIRSSLTGKLSGWRDRLYMSMEKNQSSRTESFKLPPSRTIALGSGVEL
;
A
#
# COMPACT_ATOMS: atom_id res chain seq x y z
N MET A 1 7.98 -36.65 11.61
CA MET A 1 9.17 -36.55 10.75
C MET A 1 9.33 -35.08 10.35
N LYS A 2 10.28 -34.36 10.97
CA LYS A 2 10.47 -32.90 10.81
C LYS A 2 11.15 -32.62 9.47
N MET A 3 10.44 -32.04 8.50
CA MET A 3 11.07 -31.48 7.30
C MET A 3 11.78 -30.19 7.65
N LYS A 4 13.10 -30.23 7.49
CA LYS A 4 14.05 -29.14 7.69
C LYS A 4 14.00 -28.28 6.43
N ASN A 5 13.38 -27.10 6.50
CA ASN A 5 13.44 -26.11 5.42
C ASN A 5 14.89 -25.64 5.28
N SER A 6 15.54 -26.01 4.18
CA SER A 6 16.81 -25.42 3.77
C SER A 6 16.56 -23.98 3.31
N GLN A 7 16.84 -23.02 4.19
CA GLN A 7 17.05 -21.64 3.80
C GLN A 7 18.30 -21.60 2.89
N LEU A 8 18.08 -21.29 1.62
CA LEU A 8 19.14 -20.83 0.72
C LEU A 8 19.46 -19.40 1.10
N ASP A 9 20.36 -19.22 2.06
CA ASP A 9 21.05 -17.95 2.28
C ASP A 9 22.02 -17.73 1.11
N SER A 10 21.52 -17.21 0.00
CA SER A 10 22.38 -16.61 -1.02
C SER A 10 22.88 -15.28 -0.48
N ALA A 11 24.11 -15.26 0.04
CA ALA A 11 24.83 -14.03 0.32
C ALA A 11 24.94 -13.21 -0.97
N ALA A 12 24.08 -12.19 -1.11
CA ALA A 12 24.17 -11.25 -2.23
C ALA A 12 25.56 -10.59 -2.22
N PRO A 13 26.24 -10.47 -3.38
CA PRO A 13 27.56 -9.86 -3.46
C PRO A 13 27.53 -8.42 -2.92
N LYS A 14 28.58 -8.00 -2.20
CA LYS A 14 28.67 -6.68 -1.52
C LYS A 14 28.42 -5.50 -2.48
N SER A 15 28.73 -5.64 -3.77
CA SER A 15 28.41 -4.66 -4.80
C SER A 15 26.89 -4.44 -4.97
N GLY A 16 26.08 -5.50 -4.87
CA GLY A 16 24.62 -5.42 -4.98
C GLY A 16 23.95 -4.65 -3.84
N GLN A 17 24.51 -4.69 -2.63
CA GLN A 17 23.95 -3.96 -1.48
C GLN A 17 24.06 -2.44 -1.64
N PHE A 18 25.13 -1.93 -2.24
CA PHE A 18 25.28 -0.50 -2.51
C PHE A 18 24.29 -0.02 -3.59
N PHE A 19 24.14 -0.77 -4.69
CA PHE A 19 23.17 -0.44 -5.73
C PHE A 19 21.72 -0.51 -5.23
N LEU A 20 21.40 -1.47 -4.35
CA LEU A 20 20.09 -1.54 -3.71
C LEU A 20 19.86 -0.39 -2.73
N ALA A 21 20.89 0.04 -1.98
CA ALA A 21 20.79 1.19 -1.09
C ALA A 21 20.60 2.49 -1.88
N LEU A 22 21.29 2.63 -3.02
CA LEU A 22 21.12 3.76 -3.95
C LEU A 22 19.71 3.75 -4.58
N GLY A 23 19.19 2.59 -4.96
CA GLY A 23 17.81 2.44 -5.43
C GLY A 23 16.78 2.81 -4.36
N ALA A 24 16.98 2.34 -3.12
CA ALA A 24 16.15 2.70 -1.98
C ALA A 24 16.18 4.21 -1.71
N LEU A 25 17.34 4.85 -1.86
CA LEU A 25 17.49 6.29 -1.69
C LEU A 25 16.62 7.09 -2.68
N GLY A 26 16.52 6.62 -3.93
CA GLY A 26 15.65 7.22 -4.94
C GLY A 26 14.17 7.01 -4.69
N VAL A 27 13.75 5.79 -4.34
CA VAL A 27 12.32 5.43 -4.31
C VAL A 27 11.70 5.54 -2.92
N VAL A 28 12.45 5.34 -1.84
CA VAL A 28 11.91 5.23 -0.48
C VAL A 28 11.98 6.56 0.28
N PHE A 29 13.01 7.37 0.00
CA PHE A 29 13.32 8.58 0.75
C PHE A 29 13.04 9.88 -0.01
N GLY A 30 12.43 9.81 -1.19
CA GLY A 30 12.04 10.98 -1.98
C GLY A 30 11.12 11.93 -1.19
N ASP A 31 10.03 11.39 -0.64
CA ASP A 31 9.00 12.14 0.08
C ASP A 31 9.59 12.91 1.29
N ILE A 32 10.09 12.18 2.29
CA ILE A 32 10.71 12.79 3.49
C ILE A 32 11.93 13.67 3.16
N GLY A 33 12.63 13.38 2.05
CA GLY A 33 13.76 14.17 1.58
C GLY A 33 13.36 15.54 1.05
N THR A 34 12.10 15.71 0.64
CA THR A 34 11.57 16.97 0.12
C THR A 34 10.86 17.82 1.19
N SER A 35 10.55 17.25 2.36
CA SER A 35 9.98 17.97 3.51
C SER A 35 10.68 19.27 3.91
N PRO A 36 12.03 19.41 3.83
CA PRO A 36 12.71 20.67 4.15
C PRO A 36 12.26 21.87 3.29
N LEU A 37 11.61 21.64 2.14
CA LEU A 37 11.08 22.71 1.29
C LEU A 37 9.92 23.47 1.95
N TYR A 38 9.12 22.80 2.78
CA TYR A 38 7.89 23.38 3.35
C TYR A 38 7.81 23.31 4.88
N ALA A 39 8.44 22.34 5.54
CA ALA A 39 8.15 22.04 6.94
C ALA A 39 8.50 23.18 7.91
N LEU A 40 9.69 23.79 7.79
CA LEU A 40 10.07 24.91 8.68
C LEU A 40 9.36 26.21 8.31
N HIS A 41 9.14 26.48 7.03
CA HIS A 41 8.30 27.60 6.61
C HIS A 41 6.95 27.52 7.31
N THR A 42 6.25 26.37 7.25
CA THR A 42 4.96 26.18 7.92
C THR A 42 5.06 26.28 9.45
N ALA A 43 6.15 25.81 10.06
CA ALA A 43 6.33 25.90 11.51
C ALA A 43 6.42 27.35 12.01
N PHE A 44 7.03 28.23 11.22
CA PHE A 44 7.19 29.64 11.56
C PHE A 44 6.10 30.55 10.96
N SER A 45 5.33 30.10 9.97
CA SER A 45 4.35 30.91 9.24
C SER A 45 2.88 30.77 9.70
N MET A 46 2.59 29.97 10.73
CA MET A 46 1.19 29.75 11.14
C MET A 46 0.53 31.08 11.52
N GLU A 47 -0.58 31.37 10.83
CA GLU A 47 -1.25 32.65 10.48
C GLU A 47 -1.60 33.64 11.60
N HIS A 48 -1.00 33.55 12.79
CA HIS A 48 -1.27 34.47 13.90
C HIS A 48 -0.03 35.01 14.63
N ASN A 49 1.21 34.87 14.11
CA ASN A 49 2.42 35.34 14.83
C ASN A 49 2.43 34.90 16.31
N GLU A 50 1.84 33.74 16.64
CA GLU A 50 1.79 33.28 18.03
C GLU A 50 3.19 32.90 18.54
N VAL A 51 4.11 32.60 17.60
CA VAL A 51 5.51 32.30 17.88
C VAL A 51 6.37 33.46 17.41
N GLU A 52 6.87 34.25 18.36
CA GLU A 52 7.94 35.20 18.03
C GLU A 52 9.18 34.43 17.57
N VAL A 53 9.82 34.90 16.49
CA VAL A 53 11.09 34.35 15.99
C VAL A 53 12.22 34.80 16.93
N THR A 54 12.26 34.21 18.10
CA THR A 54 13.31 34.39 19.10
C THR A 54 14.31 33.23 19.00
N PRO A 55 15.59 33.44 19.33
CA PRO A 55 16.58 32.36 19.32
C PRO A 55 16.17 31.15 20.19
N GLU A 56 15.49 31.38 21.33
CA GLU A 56 14.99 30.32 22.21
C GLU A 56 13.90 29.48 21.54
N ASN A 57 12.93 30.12 20.88
CA ASN A 57 11.88 29.43 20.14
C ASN A 57 12.45 28.65 18.95
N VAL A 58 13.42 29.22 18.22
CA VAL A 58 14.10 28.50 17.14
C VAL A 58 14.81 27.26 17.67
N TYR A 59 15.54 27.36 18.80
CA TYR A 59 16.19 26.19 19.39
C TYR A 59 15.19 25.10 19.79
N GLY A 60 14.06 25.49 20.38
CA GLY A 60 12.98 24.60 20.77
C GLY A 60 12.32 23.90 19.58
N ILE A 61 12.00 24.64 18.51
CA ILE A 61 11.39 24.11 17.28
C ILE A 61 12.33 23.14 16.57
N ILE A 62 13.60 23.53 16.37
CA ILE A 62 14.58 22.63 15.74
C ILE A 62 14.78 21.37 16.59
N SER A 63 14.87 21.50 17.91
CA SER A 63 14.94 20.33 18.80
C SER A 63 13.72 19.42 18.63
N MET A 64 12.52 19.98 18.57
CA MET A 64 11.29 19.23 18.36
C MET A 64 11.27 18.51 17.00
N VAL A 65 11.73 19.15 15.93
CA VAL A 65 11.89 18.52 14.61
C VAL A 65 12.85 17.33 14.67
N LEU A 66 14.05 17.53 15.22
CA LEU A 66 15.09 16.51 15.26
C LEU A 66 14.65 15.28 16.09
N TRP A 67 13.99 15.50 17.22
CA TRP A 67 13.50 14.42 18.06
C TRP A 67 12.25 13.75 17.50
N THR A 68 11.37 14.47 16.79
CA THR A 68 10.27 13.86 16.04
C THR A 68 10.79 12.93 14.95
N ILE A 69 11.78 13.36 14.14
CA ILE A 69 12.44 12.52 13.13
C ILE A 69 13.14 11.31 13.78
N THR A 70 13.81 11.52 14.90
CA THR A 70 14.53 10.46 15.62
C THR A 70 13.57 9.40 16.17
N LEU A 71 12.52 9.81 16.88
CA LEU A 71 11.58 8.87 17.52
C LEU A 71 10.70 8.15 16.48
N ILE A 72 10.11 8.91 15.55
CA ILE A 72 9.13 8.37 14.60
C ILE A 72 9.84 7.69 13.42
N VAL A 73 10.72 8.40 12.73
CA VAL A 73 11.30 7.84 11.49
C VAL A 73 12.41 6.86 11.83
N THR A 74 13.37 7.26 12.67
CA THR A 74 14.54 6.40 12.96
C THR A 74 14.16 5.22 13.84
N ILE A 75 13.62 5.46 15.03
CA ILE A 75 13.38 4.40 16.01
C ILE A 75 12.14 3.57 15.61
N LYS A 76 10.97 4.20 15.43
CA LYS A 76 9.75 3.46 15.10
C LYS A 76 9.85 2.82 13.71
N TYR A 77 9.99 3.59 12.64
CA TYR A 77 9.92 3.01 11.29
C TYR A 77 11.18 2.22 10.90
N VAL A 78 12.33 2.88 10.86
CA VAL A 78 13.56 2.31 10.30
C VAL A 78 14.13 1.17 11.17
N MET A 79 14.09 1.27 12.50
CA MET A 79 14.63 0.23 13.38
C MET A 79 13.63 -0.86 13.76
N LEU A 80 12.37 -0.51 14.05
CA LEU A 80 11.39 -1.45 14.60
C LEU A 80 10.42 -1.99 13.53
N VAL A 81 9.60 -1.13 12.93
CA VAL A 81 8.45 -1.53 12.08
C VAL A 81 8.91 -2.20 10.79
N THR A 82 10.05 -1.80 10.20
CA THR A 82 10.64 -2.51 9.04
C THR A 82 11.04 -3.96 9.33
N ARG A 83 11.10 -4.41 10.59
CA ARG A 83 11.31 -5.83 10.93
C ARG A 83 10.02 -6.64 10.89
N ALA A 84 8.87 -5.98 10.88
CA ALA A 84 7.57 -6.61 10.79
C ALA A 84 7.14 -6.64 9.32
N ASP A 85 7.76 -7.51 8.53
CA ASP A 85 7.40 -7.73 7.13
C ASP A 85 6.48 -8.94 6.95
N ASN A 86 5.65 -8.90 5.92
CA ASN A 86 4.87 -10.04 5.45
C ASN A 86 5.39 -10.47 4.08
N GLN A 87 6.29 -11.47 4.05
CA GLN A 87 6.94 -11.93 2.81
C GLN A 87 7.69 -10.79 2.11
N GLY A 88 8.41 -9.97 2.89
CA GLY A 88 9.14 -8.80 2.39
C GLY A 88 8.30 -7.53 2.19
N GLN A 89 6.96 -7.63 2.20
CA GLN A 89 6.06 -6.47 2.09
C GLN A 89 5.86 -5.79 3.44
N GLY A 90 5.88 -4.46 3.46
CA GLY A 90 5.51 -3.65 4.63
C GLY A 90 4.21 -2.86 4.40
N GLY A 91 3.92 -1.94 5.32
CA GLY A 91 2.70 -1.14 5.33
C GLY A 91 1.65 -1.63 6.32
N ILE A 92 0.62 -0.81 6.53
CA ILE A 92 -0.44 -1.09 7.51
C ILE A 92 -1.21 -2.37 7.19
N LEU A 93 -1.49 -2.63 5.91
CA LEU A 93 -2.20 -3.84 5.48
C LEU A 93 -1.31 -5.09 5.59
N ALA A 94 0.01 -4.96 5.52
CA ALA A 94 0.93 -6.05 5.82
C ALA A 94 0.87 -6.43 7.31
N LEU A 95 0.80 -5.47 8.23
CA LEU A 95 0.57 -5.73 9.66
C LEU A 95 -0.75 -6.46 9.91
N VAL A 96 -1.82 -6.04 9.24
CA VAL A 96 -3.12 -6.73 9.31
C VAL A 96 -3.01 -8.18 8.81
N ALA A 97 -2.31 -8.41 7.70
CA ALA A 97 -2.11 -9.74 7.16
C ALA A 97 -1.35 -10.66 8.14
N LEU A 98 -0.31 -10.14 8.82
CA LEU A 98 0.44 -10.88 9.84
C LEU A 98 -0.43 -11.25 11.05
N LEU A 99 -1.32 -10.33 11.45
CA LEU A 99 -2.21 -10.53 12.60
C LEU A 99 -3.39 -11.46 12.30
N LYS A 100 -3.84 -11.57 11.04
CA LYS A 100 -4.91 -12.49 10.63
C LYS A 100 -4.61 -13.97 10.93
N ASN A 101 -3.34 -14.37 10.95
CA ASN A 101 -2.96 -15.74 11.31
C ASN A 101 -3.14 -16.05 12.81
N LYS A 102 -3.31 -15.02 13.65
CA LYS A 102 -3.49 -15.15 15.10
C LYS A 102 -4.92 -14.91 15.55
N PHE A 103 -5.64 -14.03 14.85
CA PHE A 103 -6.99 -13.64 15.21
C PHE A 103 -7.94 -14.00 14.07
N ASP A 104 -8.90 -14.88 14.35
CA ASP A 104 -9.94 -15.22 13.40
C ASP A 104 -10.77 -13.97 13.05
N ASP A 105 -11.19 -13.86 11.78
CA ASP A 105 -11.96 -12.75 11.24
C ASP A 105 -13.33 -12.61 11.95
N LYS A 106 -13.84 -13.69 12.56
CA LYS A 106 -15.08 -13.71 13.37
C LYS A 106 -14.90 -13.17 14.79
N SER A 107 -13.67 -13.08 15.30
CA SER A 107 -13.41 -12.59 16.66
C SER A 107 -13.57 -11.06 16.73
N LYS A 108 -13.97 -10.53 17.91
CA LYS A 108 -14.04 -9.08 18.13
C LYS A 108 -12.70 -8.38 17.81
N MET A 109 -11.59 -9.03 18.17
CA MET A 109 -10.23 -8.53 17.90
C MET A 109 -9.91 -8.54 16.40
N GLY A 110 -10.24 -9.62 15.67
CA GLY A 110 -10.05 -9.69 14.21
C GLY A 110 -10.86 -8.63 13.47
N GLY A 111 -12.11 -8.38 13.90
CA GLY A 111 -12.92 -7.27 13.41
C GLY A 111 -12.28 -5.90 13.65
N PHE A 112 -11.75 -5.67 14.85
CA PHE A 112 -11.06 -4.43 15.23
C PHE A 112 -9.77 -4.19 14.43
N ILE A 113 -8.91 -5.20 14.29
CA ILE A 113 -7.68 -5.15 13.49
C ILE A 113 -7.99 -4.81 12.04
N ALA A 114 -9.02 -5.44 11.47
CA ALA A 114 -9.40 -5.18 10.10
C ALA A 114 -10.02 -3.79 9.92
N LEU A 115 -10.74 -3.26 10.93
CA LEU A 115 -11.22 -1.88 10.92
C LEU A 115 -10.06 -0.87 10.94
N ILE A 116 -9.08 -1.05 11.82
CA ILE A 116 -7.87 -0.22 11.86
C ILE A 116 -7.13 -0.27 10.52
N GLY A 117 -7.00 -1.46 9.94
CA GLY A 117 -6.40 -1.63 8.61
C GLY A 117 -7.09 -0.83 7.52
N MET A 118 -8.42 -0.90 7.45
CA MET A 118 -9.21 -0.12 6.48
C MET A 118 -9.10 1.39 6.75
N LEU A 119 -9.16 1.81 8.02
CA LEU A 119 -9.03 3.22 8.41
C LEU A 119 -7.67 3.78 7.99
N GLY A 120 -6.57 3.09 8.32
CA GLY A 120 -5.24 3.58 7.98
C GLY A 120 -4.91 3.47 6.49
N ALA A 121 -5.43 2.46 5.79
CA ALA A 121 -5.34 2.42 4.32
C ALA A 121 -6.08 3.61 3.69
N ALA A 122 -7.27 3.95 4.19
CA ALA A 122 -8.06 5.08 3.69
C ALA A 122 -7.41 6.44 3.98
N LEU A 123 -6.84 6.63 5.18
CA LEU A 123 -6.09 7.83 5.52
C LEU A 123 -4.79 7.95 4.69
N PHE A 124 -4.11 6.83 4.42
CA PHE A 124 -2.95 6.79 3.53
C PHE A 124 -3.30 7.30 2.12
N TYR A 125 -4.46 6.94 1.56
CA TYR A 125 -4.89 7.53 0.29
C TYR A 125 -5.13 9.04 0.36
N GLY A 126 -5.58 9.55 1.51
CA GLY A 126 -5.69 11.00 1.75
C GLY A 126 -4.33 11.69 1.63
N ASP A 127 -3.29 11.09 2.19
CA ASP A 127 -1.90 11.57 2.08
C ASP A 127 -1.38 11.49 0.62
N VAL A 128 -1.58 10.36 -0.05
CA VAL A 128 -1.16 10.14 -1.45
C VAL A 128 -1.66 11.22 -2.42
N VAL A 129 -2.85 11.76 -2.16
CA VAL A 129 -3.43 12.84 -2.99
C VAL A 129 -2.78 14.20 -2.70
N ILE A 130 -2.33 14.44 -1.46
CA ILE A 130 -1.78 15.74 -1.04
C ILE A 130 -0.30 15.85 -1.38
N THR A 131 0.49 14.80 -1.13
CA THR A 131 1.96 14.87 -1.24
C THR A 131 2.47 15.35 -2.61
N PRO A 132 1.98 14.85 -3.76
CA PRO A 132 2.42 15.36 -5.05
C PRO A 132 2.10 16.85 -5.25
N ALA A 133 0.95 17.32 -4.73
CA ALA A 133 0.54 18.70 -4.85
C ALA A 133 1.44 19.62 -4.00
N ILE A 134 1.63 19.31 -2.71
CA ILE A 134 2.42 20.16 -1.80
C ILE A 134 3.89 20.17 -2.20
N SER A 135 4.48 19.02 -2.55
CA SER A 135 5.89 18.95 -2.90
C SER A 135 6.19 19.69 -4.20
N VAL A 136 5.38 19.52 -5.26
CA VAL A 136 5.60 20.22 -6.53
C VAL A 136 5.37 21.73 -6.39
N LEU A 137 4.31 22.16 -5.71
CA LEU A 137 4.08 23.58 -5.43
C LEU A 137 5.26 24.19 -4.68
N SER A 138 5.69 23.57 -3.57
CA SER A 138 6.82 24.06 -2.75
C SER A 138 8.13 24.17 -3.53
N ALA A 139 8.41 23.22 -4.45
CA ALA A 139 9.59 23.32 -5.30
C ALA A 139 9.52 24.48 -6.29
N THR A 140 8.35 24.69 -6.91
CA THR A 140 8.17 25.78 -7.91
C THR A 140 8.06 27.16 -7.28
N GLU A 141 7.58 27.28 -6.05
CA GLU A 141 7.53 28.55 -5.29
C GLU A 141 8.91 29.15 -5.05
N GLY A 142 9.98 28.34 -5.11
CA GLY A 142 11.35 28.86 -5.11
C GLY A 142 11.66 29.83 -6.26
N LEU A 143 10.87 29.82 -7.34
CA LEU A 143 10.95 30.85 -8.39
C LEU A 143 10.60 32.25 -7.88
N ALA A 144 9.64 32.36 -6.96
CA ALA A 144 9.22 33.63 -6.38
C ALA A 144 10.32 34.24 -5.49
N VAL A 145 11.21 33.41 -4.93
CA VAL A 145 12.39 33.86 -4.16
C VAL A 145 13.42 34.54 -5.07
N ILE A 146 13.54 34.09 -6.32
CA ILE A 146 14.47 34.66 -7.31
C ILE A 146 13.94 35.99 -7.85
N SER A 147 12.66 36.03 -8.21
CA SER A 147 11.99 37.24 -8.67
C SER A 147 10.50 37.18 -8.36
N PRO A 148 9.91 38.22 -7.75
CA PRO A 148 8.46 38.29 -7.53
C PRO A 148 7.65 38.17 -8.83
N SER A 149 8.21 38.57 -9.98
CA SER A 149 7.54 38.45 -11.27
C SER A 149 7.24 36.99 -11.68
N PHE A 150 8.01 36.03 -11.17
CA PHE A 150 7.82 34.60 -11.47
C PHE A 150 6.73 33.93 -10.64
N GLU A 151 6.12 34.62 -9.66
CA GLU A 151 4.99 34.10 -8.88
C GLU A 151 3.83 33.64 -9.79
N THR A 152 3.57 34.37 -10.87
CA THR A 152 2.55 34.02 -11.87
C THR A 152 2.83 32.73 -12.65
N LEU A 153 4.08 32.27 -12.66
CA LEU A 153 4.52 31.05 -13.35
C LEU A 153 4.49 29.80 -12.45
N VAL A 154 4.39 29.95 -11.13
CA VAL A 154 4.41 28.86 -10.15
C VAL A 154 3.31 27.83 -10.46
N LEU A 155 2.06 28.30 -10.58
CA LEU A 155 0.91 27.42 -10.81
C LEU A 155 0.96 26.73 -12.20
N PRO A 156 1.19 27.44 -13.33
CA PRO A 156 1.34 26.78 -14.64
C PRO A 156 2.46 25.73 -14.69
N ILE A 157 3.62 26.02 -14.10
CA ILE A 157 4.75 25.09 -14.08
C ILE A 157 4.40 23.86 -13.23
N SER A 158 3.80 24.05 -12.05
CA SER A 158 3.34 22.96 -11.19
C SER A 158 2.39 22.01 -11.92
N VAL A 159 1.40 22.56 -12.63
CA VAL A 159 0.44 21.77 -13.43
C VAL A 159 1.17 21.00 -14.55
N ALA A 160 2.11 21.63 -15.25
CA ALA A 160 2.89 20.97 -16.30
C ALA A 160 3.75 19.82 -15.77
N VAL A 161 4.41 20.01 -14.63
CA VAL A 161 5.22 18.97 -13.96
C VAL A 161 4.35 17.79 -13.54
N LEU A 162 3.21 18.04 -12.91
CA LEU A 162 2.29 16.99 -12.48
C LEU A 162 1.65 16.25 -13.66
N LEU A 163 1.27 16.95 -14.73
CA LEU A 163 0.82 16.31 -15.99
C LEU A 163 1.86 15.33 -16.52
N LEU A 164 3.13 15.74 -16.54
CA LEU A 164 4.24 14.89 -16.99
C LEU A 164 4.42 13.67 -16.07
N ILE A 165 4.39 13.87 -14.75
CA ILE A 165 4.49 12.79 -13.74
C ILE A 165 3.43 11.72 -14.00
N PHE A 166 2.17 12.11 -14.19
CA PHE A 166 1.06 11.17 -14.37
C PHE A 166 1.01 10.54 -15.77
N ALA A 167 1.49 11.26 -16.80
CA ALA A 167 1.57 10.75 -18.17
C ALA A 167 2.65 9.67 -18.36
N VAL A 168 3.74 9.74 -17.58
CA VAL A 168 4.87 8.79 -17.68
C VAL A 168 4.59 7.46 -16.95
N GLN A 169 3.62 7.41 -16.04
CA GLN A 169 3.27 6.21 -15.23
C GLN A 169 3.12 4.90 -16.02
N PRO A 170 2.47 4.86 -17.21
CA PRO A 170 2.29 3.62 -17.96
C PRO A 170 3.60 3.00 -18.48
N LEU A 171 4.67 3.80 -18.59
CA LEU A 171 5.99 3.35 -19.08
C LEU A 171 6.75 2.51 -18.04
N GLY A 172 6.29 2.51 -16.79
CA GLY A 172 6.86 1.74 -15.69
C GLY A 172 8.06 2.41 -15.03
N THR A 173 8.24 2.13 -13.74
CA THR A 173 9.30 2.71 -12.91
C THR A 173 10.68 2.06 -13.14
N GLU A 174 10.77 0.91 -13.82
CA GLU A 174 12.05 0.22 -14.04
C GLU A 174 13.06 1.04 -14.85
N LYS A 175 12.59 1.69 -15.93
CA LYS A 175 13.47 2.44 -16.86
C LYS A 175 13.90 3.78 -16.28
N VAL A 176 13.01 4.45 -15.54
CA VAL A 176 13.23 5.77 -14.96
C VAL A 176 13.92 5.68 -13.58
N GLY A 177 13.63 4.61 -12.82
CA GLY A 177 14.09 4.41 -11.45
C GLY A 177 15.59 4.25 -11.27
N ARG A 178 16.34 3.89 -12.32
CA ARG A 178 17.82 3.84 -12.26
C ARG A 178 18.44 5.22 -12.06
N ALA A 179 17.79 6.28 -12.54
CA ALA A 179 18.27 7.65 -12.38
C ALA A 179 17.87 8.26 -11.02
N PHE A 180 16.82 7.75 -10.37
CA PHE A 180 16.30 8.32 -9.12
C PHE A 180 17.31 8.29 -7.99
N GLY A 181 18.03 7.17 -7.82
CA GLY A 181 19.04 7.02 -6.76
C GLY A 181 20.14 8.07 -6.84
N PRO A 182 20.88 8.20 -7.95
CA PRO A 182 21.90 9.23 -8.13
C PRO A 182 21.39 10.67 -7.95
N ILE A 183 20.20 10.99 -8.47
CA ILE A 183 19.62 12.32 -8.36
C ILE A 183 19.28 12.65 -6.89
N MET A 184 18.67 11.72 -6.17
CA MET A 184 18.36 11.93 -4.76
C MET A 184 19.63 11.97 -3.90
N LEU A 185 20.68 11.22 -4.27
CA LEU A 185 21.98 11.32 -3.59
C LEU A 185 22.58 12.72 -3.76
N LEU A 186 22.50 13.29 -4.98
CA LEU A 186 22.88 14.66 -5.25
C LEU A 186 22.03 15.65 -4.44
N TRP A 187 20.71 15.45 -4.38
CA TRP A 187 19.81 16.27 -3.56
C TRP A 187 20.22 16.30 -2.10
N PHE A 188 20.40 15.14 -1.44
CA PHE A 188 20.84 15.08 -0.05
C PHE A 188 22.25 15.66 0.17
N ALA A 189 23.15 15.51 -0.80
CA ALA A 189 24.47 16.13 -0.74
C ALA A 189 24.37 17.66 -0.80
N VAL A 190 23.52 18.21 -1.68
CA VAL A 190 23.27 19.65 -1.77
C VAL A 190 22.62 20.19 -0.50
N LEU A 191 21.63 19.48 0.05
CA LEU A 191 21.00 19.79 1.33
C LEU A 191 22.06 19.95 2.45
N ALA A 192 22.94 18.95 2.61
CA ALA A 192 24.01 19.01 3.59
C ALA A 192 25.03 20.14 3.30
N ALA A 193 25.39 20.34 2.04
CA ALA A 193 26.35 21.37 1.61
C ALA A 193 25.83 22.80 1.82
N LEU A 194 24.51 23.02 1.74
CA LEU A 194 23.88 24.31 2.00
C LEU A 194 23.66 24.57 3.49
N GLY A 195 23.36 23.53 4.29
CA GLY A 195 23.17 23.68 5.74
C GLY A 195 24.47 23.88 6.52
N LEU A 196 25.54 23.19 6.13
CA LEU A 196 26.80 23.18 6.89
C LEU A 196 27.45 24.57 7.07
N PRO A 197 27.52 25.46 6.06
CA PRO A 197 28.06 26.82 6.23
C PRO A 197 27.31 27.64 7.29
N GLN A 198 25.99 27.52 7.39
CA GLN A 198 25.20 28.23 8.39
C GLN A 198 25.47 27.71 9.81
N ILE A 199 25.66 26.39 9.96
CA ILE A 199 26.05 25.81 11.25
C ILE A 199 27.45 26.31 11.67
N ILE A 200 28.37 26.43 10.73
CA ILE A 200 29.72 26.97 11.00
C ILE A 200 29.65 28.45 11.40
N ALA A 201 28.78 29.23 10.75
CA ALA A 201 28.58 30.64 11.08
C ALA A 201 27.91 30.84 12.45
N HIS A 202 26.99 29.96 12.84
CA HIS A 202 26.28 30.02 14.11
C HIS A 202 26.33 28.67 14.89
N PRO A 203 27.49 28.28 15.46
CA PRO A 203 27.70 26.96 16.09
C PRO A 203 26.78 26.66 17.28
N GLN A 204 26.23 27.69 17.91
CA GLN A 204 25.30 27.57 19.03
C GLN A 204 24.03 26.80 18.66
N ILE A 205 23.67 26.72 17.37
CA ILE A 205 22.53 25.92 16.88
C ILE A 205 22.65 24.44 17.21
N LEU A 206 23.86 23.92 17.43
CA LEU A 206 24.08 22.53 17.85
C LEU A 206 23.45 22.21 19.21
N GLN A 207 23.15 23.22 20.03
CA GLN A 207 22.43 23.02 21.29
C GLN A 207 21.03 22.41 21.07
N SER A 208 20.41 22.65 19.92
CA SER A 208 19.11 22.06 19.54
C SER A 208 19.14 20.53 19.42
N LEU A 209 20.31 19.89 19.34
CA LEU A 209 20.41 18.43 19.39
C LEU A 209 19.92 17.86 20.72
N SER A 210 20.02 18.64 21.81
CA SER A 210 19.50 18.24 23.11
C SER A 210 17.97 18.29 23.14
N PRO A 211 17.28 17.24 23.63
CA PRO A 211 15.82 17.23 23.78
C PRO A 211 15.34 18.22 24.84
N THR A 212 16.26 18.74 25.67
CA THR A 212 15.94 19.71 26.72
C THR A 212 15.34 20.99 26.17
N TRP A 213 15.68 21.40 24.94
CA TRP A 213 15.10 22.59 24.31
C TRP A 213 13.65 22.38 23.89
N ALA A 214 13.33 21.24 23.26
CA ALA A 214 11.94 20.88 22.98
C ALA A 214 11.12 20.76 24.28
N LEU A 215 11.67 20.11 25.32
CA LEU A 215 11.00 19.97 26.61
C LEU A 215 10.82 21.32 27.30
N ARG A 216 11.80 22.23 27.21
CA ARG A 216 11.68 23.57 27.77
C ARG A 216 10.54 24.32 27.10
N LEU A 217 10.47 24.31 25.77
CA LEU A 217 9.39 24.95 25.01
C LEU A 217 8.01 24.40 25.40
N VAL A 218 7.90 23.08 25.58
CA VAL A 218 6.65 22.44 26.05
C VAL A 218 6.27 22.85 27.48
N VAL A 219 7.24 23.14 28.34
CA VAL A 219 7.00 23.52 29.75
C VAL A 219 6.76 25.01 29.90
N SER A 220 7.49 25.85 29.17
CA SER A 220 7.34 27.31 29.20
C SER A 220 6.04 27.74 28.52
N ASP A 221 5.80 27.23 27.32
CA ASP A 221 4.75 27.69 26.42
C ASP A 221 3.95 26.49 25.88
N PRO A 222 3.20 25.77 26.74
CA PRO A 222 2.55 24.51 26.40
C PRO A 222 1.54 24.61 25.26
N PHE A 223 0.83 25.74 25.15
CA PHE A 223 -0.16 25.97 24.10
C PHE A 223 0.53 26.19 22.74
N GLU A 224 1.59 27.00 22.73
CA GLU A 224 2.40 27.29 21.55
C GLU A 224 3.11 26.03 21.05
N ALA A 225 3.74 25.29 21.95
CA ALA A 225 4.35 24.00 21.65
C ALA A 225 3.32 23.00 21.10
N PHE A 226 2.09 22.99 21.63
CA PHE A 226 1.01 22.16 21.12
C PHE A 226 0.62 22.54 19.69
N ILE A 227 0.54 23.83 19.36
CA ILE A 227 0.25 24.29 18.00
C ILE A 227 1.41 23.95 17.04
N LEU A 228 2.66 24.18 17.45
CA LEU A 228 3.87 23.88 16.69
C LEU A 228 4.01 22.40 16.31
N LEU A 229 3.61 21.49 17.20
CA LEU A 229 3.55 20.05 16.90
C LEU A 229 2.74 19.77 15.61
N GLY A 230 1.73 20.58 15.33
CA GLY A 230 0.89 20.49 14.14
C GLY A 230 1.62 20.83 12.84
N ALA A 231 2.69 21.61 12.89
CA ALA A 231 3.57 21.88 11.75
C ALA A 231 4.76 20.92 11.70
N VAL A 232 5.32 20.53 12.86
CA VAL A 232 6.45 19.61 12.95
C VAL A 232 6.14 18.25 12.33
N VAL A 233 4.87 17.82 12.28
CA VAL A 233 4.48 16.59 11.56
C VAL A 233 4.97 16.55 10.11
N LEU A 234 5.07 17.71 9.45
CA LEU A 234 5.50 17.82 8.05
C LEU A 234 6.93 17.33 7.81
N THR A 235 7.72 17.19 8.88
CA THR A 235 9.09 16.68 8.84
C THR A 235 9.18 15.15 8.79
N VAL A 236 8.08 14.45 9.09
CA VAL A 236 8.01 12.98 9.11
C VAL A 236 7.04 12.42 8.08
N THR A 237 6.55 13.26 7.18
CA THR A 237 5.71 12.84 6.04
C THR A 237 6.53 11.90 5.15
N GLY A 238 5.89 10.83 4.68
CA GLY A 238 6.55 9.78 3.92
C GLY A 238 7.18 8.65 4.75
N ALA A 239 7.13 8.72 6.09
CA ALA A 239 7.57 7.61 6.93
C ALA A 239 6.69 6.35 6.75
N GLU A 240 5.38 6.52 6.50
CA GLU A 240 4.50 5.43 6.08
C GLU A 240 4.83 4.84 4.71
N ALA A 241 5.16 5.70 3.73
CA ALA A 241 5.53 5.30 2.37
C ALA A 241 6.82 4.46 2.42
N LEU A 242 7.77 4.86 3.27
CA LEU A 242 8.97 4.06 3.55
C LEU A 242 8.65 2.63 3.98
N TYR A 243 7.64 2.46 4.84
CA TYR A 243 7.23 1.14 5.28
C TYR A 243 6.47 0.38 4.19
N ALA A 244 5.60 1.04 3.43
CA ALA A 244 4.87 0.42 2.32
C ALA A 244 5.80 -0.07 1.20
N ASP A 245 6.82 0.71 0.86
CA ASP A 245 7.74 0.44 -0.26
C ASP A 245 8.90 -0.51 0.10
N MET A 246 8.93 -1.02 1.34
CA MET A 246 9.91 -2.01 1.76
C MET A 246 9.89 -3.29 0.88
N GLY A 247 8.75 -3.58 0.24
CA GLY A 247 8.57 -4.71 -0.67
C GLY A 247 9.54 -4.75 -1.87
N HIS A 248 10.21 -3.64 -2.19
CA HIS A 248 11.12 -3.53 -3.34
C HIS A 248 12.60 -3.69 -2.98
N PHE A 249 13.01 -3.25 -1.79
CA PHE A 249 14.44 -3.16 -1.43
C PHE A 249 14.79 -3.95 -0.17
N GLY A 250 13.80 -4.30 0.65
CA GLY A 250 13.99 -4.93 1.95
C GLY A 250 14.54 -3.98 3.03
N ALA A 251 14.51 -4.41 4.29
CA ALA A 251 14.82 -3.55 5.43
C ALA A 251 16.29 -3.10 5.51
N LYS A 252 17.26 -3.92 5.06
CA LYS A 252 18.69 -3.63 5.23
C LYS A 252 19.17 -2.46 4.35
N PRO A 253 18.89 -2.42 3.04
CA PRO A 253 19.26 -1.28 2.20
C PRO A 253 18.60 0.03 2.64
N VAL A 254 17.33 -0.02 3.07
CA VAL A 254 16.60 1.12 3.62
C VAL A 254 17.31 1.69 4.85
N ARG A 255 17.71 0.83 5.80
CA ARG A 255 18.49 1.27 6.98
C ARG A 255 19.82 1.90 6.62
N MET A 256 20.55 1.33 5.66
CA MET A 256 21.84 1.87 5.24
C MET A 256 21.67 3.27 4.62
N ALA A 257 20.73 3.44 3.69
CA ALA A 257 20.46 4.74 3.09
C ALA A 257 20.03 5.78 4.13
N TRP A 258 19.21 5.39 5.11
CA TRP A 258 18.79 6.26 6.21
C TRP A 258 19.96 6.77 7.04
N PHE A 259 20.74 5.87 7.65
CA PHE A 259 21.77 6.25 8.63
C PHE A 259 22.99 6.92 8.01
N PHE A 260 23.34 6.58 6.75
CA PHE A 260 24.56 7.12 6.12
C PHE A 260 24.33 8.35 5.25
N VAL A 261 23.11 8.57 4.74
CA VAL A 261 22.84 9.69 3.82
C VAL A 261 21.68 10.55 4.30
N VAL A 262 20.49 9.97 4.43
CA VAL A 262 19.26 10.74 4.59
C VAL A 262 19.20 11.46 5.94
N MET A 263 19.37 10.72 7.04
CA MET A 263 19.31 11.29 8.39
C MET A 263 20.39 12.36 8.61
N PRO A 264 21.69 12.14 8.30
CA PRO A 264 22.70 13.19 8.42
C PRO A 264 22.36 14.44 7.60
N ALA A 265 21.94 14.27 6.34
CA ALA A 265 21.60 15.40 5.48
C ALA A 265 20.40 16.21 6.01
N LEU A 266 19.34 15.54 6.47
CA LEU A 266 18.17 16.20 7.05
C LEU A 266 18.54 16.96 8.34
N ILE A 267 19.31 16.34 9.24
CA ILE A 267 19.75 16.99 10.49
C ILE A 267 20.55 18.26 10.18
N ILE A 268 21.55 18.16 9.28
CA ILE A 268 22.37 19.32 8.88
C ILE A 268 21.50 20.41 8.26
N THR A 269 20.52 20.04 7.42
CA THR A 269 19.66 21.02 6.75
C THR A 269 18.76 21.74 7.73
N TYR A 270 18.08 21.02 8.64
CA TYR A 270 17.20 21.67 9.63
C TYR A 270 17.99 22.54 10.61
N LEU A 271 19.17 22.10 11.05
CA LEU A 271 20.08 22.94 11.85
C LEU A 271 20.50 24.19 11.05
N GLY A 272 20.86 24.04 9.78
CA GLY A 272 21.24 25.16 8.92
C GLY A 272 20.10 26.16 8.68
N GLN A 273 18.88 25.69 8.44
CA GLN A 273 17.69 26.54 8.32
C GLN A 273 17.41 27.28 9.64
N GLY A 274 17.53 26.61 10.79
CA GLY A 274 17.39 27.24 12.10
C GLY A 274 18.43 28.34 12.34
N ALA A 275 19.71 28.07 12.05
CA ALA A 275 20.78 29.06 12.14
C ALA A 275 20.50 30.29 11.25
N LEU A 276 20.10 30.06 9.99
CA LEU A 276 19.76 31.13 9.05
C LEU A 276 18.61 32.01 9.57
N VAL A 277 17.57 31.40 10.16
CA VAL A 277 16.41 32.13 10.68
C VAL A 277 16.77 32.97 11.92
N ILE A 278 17.71 32.51 12.75
CA ILE A 278 18.22 33.30 13.88
C ILE A 278 18.94 34.55 13.38
N ASP A 279 19.81 34.41 12.38
CA ASP A 279 20.62 35.51 11.86
C ASP A 279 19.80 36.45 10.95
N ASN A 280 18.81 35.91 10.23
CA ASN A 280 17.93 36.65 9.32
C ASN A 280 16.47 36.18 9.45
N PRO A 281 15.67 36.77 10.37
CA PRO A 281 14.28 36.38 10.57
C PRO A 281 13.39 36.50 9.31
N ALA A 282 13.72 37.36 8.36
CA ALA A 282 12.97 37.48 7.10
C ALA A 282 13.09 36.23 6.21
N ALA A 283 14.10 35.38 6.45
CA ALA A 283 14.29 34.12 5.72
C ALA A 283 13.20 33.08 6.02
N VAL A 284 12.37 33.29 7.06
CA VAL A 284 11.23 32.43 7.41
C VAL A 284 10.30 32.17 6.23
N ALA A 285 10.15 33.14 5.32
CA ALA A 285 9.25 32.99 4.16
C ALA A 285 9.63 31.80 3.26
N ASN A 286 10.92 31.49 3.10
CA ASN A 286 11.38 30.36 2.28
C ASN A 286 12.78 29.87 2.75
N PRO A 287 12.89 29.26 3.95
CA PRO A 287 14.18 29.01 4.59
C PRO A 287 15.11 28.16 3.73
N MET A 288 14.55 27.18 3.02
CA MET A 288 15.31 26.27 2.16
C MET A 288 15.96 26.97 0.96
N PHE A 289 15.27 27.89 0.28
CA PHE A 289 15.82 28.59 -0.88
C PHE A 289 16.76 29.72 -0.48
N TYR A 290 16.53 30.36 0.68
CA TYR A 290 17.44 31.36 1.23
C TYR A 290 18.75 30.79 1.79
N LEU A 291 18.83 29.47 2.04
CA LEU A 291 20.11 28.80 2.33
C LEU A 291 21.10 28.90 1.15
N ALA A 292 20.58 28.94 -0.08
CA ALA A 292 21.42 29.01 -1.27
C ALA A 292 21.83 30.45 -1.57
N PRO A 293 23.12 30.69 -1.91
CA PRO A 293 23.53 31.99 -2.43
C PRO A 293 22.79 32.30 -3.74
N PRO A 294 22.60 33.58 -4.11
CA PRO A 294 21.76 33.98 -5.25
C PRO A 294 22.07 33.25 -6.56
N ALA A 295 23.35 32.97 -6.84
CA ALA A 295 23.78 32.25 -8.04
C ALA A 295 23.32 30.78 -8.10
N LEU A 296 23.04 30.15 -6.96
CA LEU A 296 22.64 28.74 -6.84
C LEU A 296 21.13 28.55 -6.66
N GLN A 297 20.34 29.61 -6.50
CA GLN A 297 18.89 29.51 -6.30
C GLN A 297 18.18 28.87 -7.50
N MET A 298 18.47 29.31 -8.73
CA MET A 298 17.85 28.73 -9.94
C MET A 298 18.24 27.25 -10.14
N PRO A 299 19.53 26.85 -10.06
CA PRO A 299 19.90 25.44 -10.03
C PRO A 299 19.20 24.64 -8.93
N LEU A 300 19.03 25.21 -7.73
CA LEU A 300 18.35 24.56 -6.61
C LEU A 300 16.86 24.35 -6.90
N VAL A 301 16.16 25.31 -7.50
CA VAL A 301 14.75 25.17 -7.92
C VAL A 301 14.59 24.04 -8.92
N ILE A 302 15.49 23.94 -9.91
CA ILE A 302 15.45 22.85 -10.90
C ILE A 302 15.66 21.50 -10.21
N LEU A 303 16.69 21.40 -9.36
CA LEU A 303 16.99 20.17 -8.64
C LEU A 303 15.85 19.77 -7.69
N ALA A 304 15.29 20.73 -6.95
CA ALA A 304 14.14 20.53 -6.07
C ALA A 304 12.93 20.03 -6.86
N THR A 305 12.64 20.62 -8.03
CA THR A 305 11.55 20.17 -8.92
C THR A 305 11.76 18.72 -9.38
N VAL A 306 12.99 18.34 -9.72
CA VAL A 306 13.29 16.94 -10.08
C VAL A 306 13.18 16.02 -8.86
N ALA A 307 13.62 16.46 -7.67
CA ALA A 307 13.48 15.69 -6.44
C ALA A 307 12.00 15.48 -6.06
N THR A 308 11.14 16.47 -6.25
CA THR A 308 9.70 16.37 -5.97
C THR A 308 8.94 15.54 -7.00
N VAL A 309 9.41 15.52 -8.25
CA VAL A 309 8.99 14.51 -9.23
C VAL A 309 9.28 13.11 -8.69
N ILE A 310 10.49 12.85 -8.18
CA ILE A 310 10.86 11.54 -7.63
C ILE A 310 10.04 11.20 -6.38
N ALA A 311 9.85 12.14 -5.47
CA ALA A 311 9.00 12.00 -4.29
C ALA A 311 7.56 11.62 -4.66
N SER A 312 6.98 12.31 -5.64
CA SER A 312 5.62 12.05 -6.12
C SER A 312 5.50 10.64 -6.71
N GLN A 313 6.52 10.17 -7.44
CA GLN A 313 6.55 8.82 -8.01
C GLN A 313 6.54 7.73 -6.94
N ALA A 314 7.31 7.92 -5.87
CA ALA A 314 7.34 7.01 -4.73
C ALA A 314 5.95 6.83 -4.12
N VAL A 315 5.28 7.94 -3.82
CA VAL A 315 3.95 7.94 -3.19
C VAL A 315 2.88 7.34 -4.11
N ILE A 316 2.92 7.64 -5.42
CA ILE A 316 2.02 7.03 -6.41
C ILE A 316 2.23 5.51 -6.48
N SER A 317 3.49 5.05 -6.48
CA SER A 317 3.82 3.62 -6.45
C SER A 317 3.34 2.96 -5.15
N GLY A 318 3.55 3.60 -4.01
CA GLY A 318 3.04 3.17 -2.71
C GLY A 318 1.52 3.02 -2.70
N ALA A 319 0.79 3.90 -3.38
CA ALA A 319 -0.65 3.81 -3.54
C ALA A 319 -1.07 2.56 -4.32
N TYR A 320 -0.37 2.23 -5.42
CA TYR A 320 -0.63 1.00 -6.17
C TYR A 320 -0.38 -0.24 -5.31
N SER A 321 0.74 -0.26 -4.58
CA SER A 321 1.08 -1.35 -3.65
C SER A 321 0.01 -1.52 -2.56
N MET A 322 -0.45 -0.42 -1.97
CA MET A 322 -1.55 -0.42 -1.00
C MET A 322 -2.85 -0.93 -1.61
N THR A 323 -3.21 -0.49 -2.83
CA THR A 323 -4.39 -1.02 -3.54
C THR A 323 -4.26 -2.51 -3.75
N ARG A 324 -3.10 -3.00 -4.22
CA ARG A 324 -2.85 -4.43 -4.43
C ARG A 324 -3.00 -5.23 -3.13
N GLN A 325 -2.45 -4.75 -2.02
CA GLN A 325 -2.62 -5.39 -0.71
C GLN A 325 -4.11 -5.42 -0.30
N ALA A 326 -4.86 -4.35 -0.58
CA ALA A 326 -6.31 -4.30 -0.35
C ALA A 326 -7.09 -5.30 -1.23
N LEU A 327 -6.65 -5.55 -2.47
CA LEU A 327 -7.21 -6.59 -3.34
C LEU A 327 -6.95 -8.00 -2.77
N ILE A 328 -5.73 -8.26 -2.28
CA ILE A 328 -5.35 -9.56 -1.70
C ILE A 328 -6.13 -9.85 -0.42
N LEU A 329 -6.30 -8.84 0.43
CA LEU A 329 -7.11 -8.92 1.64
C LEU A 329 -8.62 -8.91 1.37
N ASN A 330 -9.02 -8.82 0.09
CA ASN A 330 -10.40 -8.89 -0.36
C ASN A 330 -11.28 -7.77 0.22
N ILE A 331 -10.67 -6.61 0.51
CA ILE A 331 -11.34 -5.40 1.03
C ILE A 331 -11.68 -4.41 -0.09
N MET A 332 -11.18 -4.62 -1.32
CA MET A 332 -11.48 -3.82 -2.51
C MET A 332 -11.83 -4.69 -3.73
N PRO A 333 -12.63 -4.18 -4.69
CA PRO A 333 -12.95 -4.86 -5.93
C PRO A 333 -11.72 -5.03 -6.80
N ARG A 334 -11.61 -6.15 -7.51
CA ARG A 334 -10.45 -6.43 -8.39
C ARG A 334 -10.35 -5.40 -9.51
N MET A 335 -9.18 -4.78 -9.59
CA MET A 335 -8.81 -3.86 -10.65
C MET A 335 -7.74 -4.50 -11.54
N LEU A 336 -7.57 -3.96 -12.75
CA LEU A 336 -6.49 -4.35 -13.64
C LEU A 336 -5.14 -3.95 -13.02
N VAL A 337 -4.29 -4.94 -12.77
CA VAL A 337 -2.90 -4.75 -12.32
C VAL A 337 -1.99 -5.13 -13.48
N ARG A 338 -1.22 -4.17 -14.00
CA ARG A 338 -0.19 -4.44 -15.02
C ARG A 338 1.17 -4.48 -14.34
N HIS A 339 1.88 -5.59 -14.43
CA HIS A 339 3.27 -5.66 -13.97
C HIS A 339 4.16 -5.00 -15.02
N THR A 340 4.99 -4.04 -14.58
CA THR A 340 5.85 -3.24 -15.46
C THR A 340 7.27 -3.79 -15.53
N SER A 341 7.70 -4.57 -14.54
CA SER A 341 9.00 -5.25 -14.52
C SER A 341 8.88 -6.77 -14.40
N PRO A 342 9.63 -7.56 -15.19
CA PRO A 342 9.76 -9.01 -15.03
C PRO A 342 10.65 -9.42 -13.85
N ARG A 343 11.41 -8.48 -13.27
CA ARG A 343 12.38 -8.75 -12.18
C ARG A 343 11.81 -8.45 -10.81
N GLU A 344 10.96 -7.42 -10.71
CA GLU A 344 10.43 -6.91 -9.45
C GLU A 344 8.91 -7.01 -9.42
N GLU A 345 8.37 -7.90 -8.58
CA GLU A 345 6.92 -8.14 -8.45
C GLU A 345 6.16 -6.85 -8.09
N GLY A 346 6.76 -6.02 -7.24
CA GLY A 346 6.14 -4.79 -6.73
C GLY A 346 6.00 -3.69 -7.78
N GLN A 347 6.69 -3.74 -8.92
CA GLN A 347 6.61 -2.68 -9.92
C GLN A 347 5.35 -2.85 -10.77
N ILE A 348 4.27 -2.26 -10.28
CA ILE A 348 2.93 -2.38 -10.85
C ILE A 348 2.41 -1.02 -11.34
N TYR A 349 1.57 -1.06 -12.35
CA TYR A 349 0.81 0.07 -12.85
C TYR A 349 -0.69 -0.25 -12.79
N MET A 350 -1.46 0.64 -12.18
CA MET A 350 -2.91 0.51 -12.01
C MET A 350 -3.63 1.71 -12.66
N PRO A 351 -4.15 1.57 -13.90
CA PRO A 351 -4.70 2.69 -14.67
C PRO A 351 -5.81 3.46 -13.95
N VAL A 352 -6.74 2.74 -13.29
CA VAL A 352 -7.88 3.35 -12.59
C VAL A 352 -7.41 4.18 -11.40
N VAL A 353 -6.49 3.62 -10.59
CA VAL A 353 -5.93 4.32 -9.43
C VAL A 353 -5.16 5.55 -9.90
N ASN A 354 -4.35 5.42 -10.96
CA ASN A 354 -3.62 6.53 -11.55
C ASN A 354 -4.53 7.67 -12.00
N GLY A 355 -5.62 7.34 -12.71
CA GLY A 355 -6.57 8.34 -13.20
C GLY A 355 -7.29 9.08 -12.07
N ILE A 356 -7.70 8.35 -11.02
CA ILE A 356 -8.33 8.96 -9.83
C ILE A 356 -7.33 9.90 -9.14
N LEU A 357 -6.10 9.42 -8.88
CA LEU A 357 -5.06 10.24 -8.25
C LEU A 357 -4.73 11.49 -9.07
N PHE A 358 -4.61 11.37 -10.39
CA PHE A 358 -4.37 12.51 -11.28
C PHE A 358 -5.45 13.58 -11.11
N VAL A 359 -6.73 13.21 -11.22
CA VAL A 359 -7.85 14.16 -11.09
C VAL A 359 -7.88 14.78 -9.70
N SER A 360 -7.68 13.99 -8.64
CA SER A 360 -7.69 14.50 -7.27
C SER A 360 -6.53 15.46 -6.99
N VAL A 361 -5.30 15.14 -7.42
CA VAL A 361 -4.13 16.00 -7.26
C VAL A 361 -4.31 17.31 -8.04
N MET A 362 -4.77 17.24 -9.30
CA MET A 362 -5.07 18.43 -10.11
C MET A 362 -6.11 19.33 -9.41
N ALA A 363 -7.18 18.74 -8.90
CA ALA A 363 -8.21 19.49 -8.19
C ALA A 363 -7.64 20.20 -6.95
N LEU A 364 -6.78 19.55 -6.17
CA LEU A 364 -6.11 20.20 -5.02
C LEU A 364 -5.27 21.39 -5.44
N VAL A 365 -4.45 21.24 -6.47
CA VAL A 365 -3.58 22.32 -6.95
C VAL A 365 -4.39 23.54 -7.39
N PHE A 366 -5.51 23.34 -8.09
CA PHE A 366 -6.39 24.46 -8.49
C PHE A 366 -7.18 25.09 -7.34
N ILE A 367 -7.54 24.30 -6.31
CA ILE A 367 -8.29 24.78 -5.14
C ILE A 367 -7.39 25.58 -4.20
N PHE A 368 -6.20 25.06 -3.87
CA PHE A 368 -5.33 25.64 -2.84
C PHE A 368 -4.33 26.66 -3.38
N GLN A 369 -3.89 26.49 -4.63
CA GLN A 369 -3.00 27.39 -5.40
C GLN A 369 -1.58 27.65 -4.84
N SER A 370 -1.38 27.55 -3.53
CA SER A 370 -0.09 27.68 -2.85
C SER A 370 0.19 26.52 -1.90
N SER A 371 1.46 26.27 -1.62
CA SER A 371 1.89 25.24 -0.67
C SER A 371 1.48 25.58 0.76
N ALA A 372 1.48 26.86 1.13
CA ALA A 372 1.10 27.33 2.48
C ALA A 372 -0.37 27.01 2.79
N ASN A 373 -1.28 27.32 1.86
CA ASN A 373 -2.70 27.01 2.01
C ASN A 373 -2.92 25.48 2.11
N LEU A 374 -2.17 24.71 1.33
CA LEU A 374 -2.26 23.26 1.34
C LEU A 374 -1.66 22.65 2.62
N ALA A 375 -0.59 23.23 3.16
CA ALA A 375 0.07 22.80 4.40
C ALA A 375 -0.85 22.99 5.62
N ASN A 376 -1.66 24.05 5.64
CA ASN A 376 -2.69 24.25 6.68
C ASN A 376 -3.77 23.16 6.66
N ALA A 377 -4.04 22.57 5.50
CA ALA A 377 -5.00 21.47 5.33
C ALA A 377 -4.37 20.07 5.51
N TYR A 378 -3.06 20.00 5.76
CA TYR A 378 -2.27 18.77 5.76
C TYR A 378 -1.86 18.32 7.17
N GLY A 379 -1.41 17.07 7.32
CA GLY A 379 -0.90 16.51 8.58
C GLY A 379 -1.89 15.63 9.37
N LEU A 380 -3.20 15.86 9.26
CA LEU A 380 -4.19 15.06 10.01
C LEU A 380 -4.28 13.59 9.54
N ALA A 381 -4.26 13.37 8.22
CA ALA A 381 -4.25 12.01 7.68
C ALA A 381 -2.97 11.25 8.04
N VAL A 382 -1.82 11.91 7.91
CA VAL A 382 -0.50 11.37 8.25
C VAL A 382 -0.43 11.03 9.74
N THR A 383 -0.76 11.96 10.64
CA THR A 383 -0.77 11.65 12.08
C THR A 383 -1.74 10.52 12.43
N GLY A 384 -2.89 10.46 11.76
CA GLY A 384 -3.83 9.35 11.90
C GLY A 384 -3.23 8.01 11.47
N THR A 385 -2.54 7.94 10.33
CA THR A 385 -1.85 6.71 9.88
C THR A 385 -0.75 6.31 10.86
N LEU A 386 0.04 7.26 11.38
CA LEU A 386 1.09 7.01 12.36
C LEU A 386 0.53 6.31 13.62
N VAL A 387 -0.53 6.87 14.21
CA VAL A 387 -1.18 6.32 15.42
C VAL A 387 -1.78 4.94 15.18
N LEU A 388 -2.43 4.74 14.03
CA LEU A 388 -3.03 3.45 13.67
C LEU A 388 -1.96 2.36 13.43
N VAL A 389 -0.84 2.71 12.79
CA VAL A 389 0.31 1.81 12.62
C VAL A 389 0.90 1.45 13.97
N SER A 390 1.11 2.41 14.86
CA SER A 390 1.60 2.16 16.22
C SER A 390 0.66 1.25 17.01
N THR A 391 -0.65 1.43 16.87
CA THR A 391 -1.67 0.57 17.49
C THR A 391 -1.54 -0.88 17.01
N LEU A 392 -1.50 -1.11 15.70
CA LEU A 392 -1.31 -2.46 15.15
C LEU A 392 0.06 -3.05 15.53
N PHE A 393 1.11 -2.23 15.55
CA PHE A 393 2.45 -2.66 15.91
C PHE A 393 2.52 -3.11 17.37
N VAL A 394 1.87 -2.40 18.31
CA VAL A 394 1.78 -2.82 19.72
C VAL A 394 1.07 -4.18 19.84
N ILE A 395 -0.05 -4.36 19.14
CA ILE A 395 -0.76 -5.66 19.10
C ILE A 395 0.16 -6.76 18.54
N TYR A 396 0.87 -6.47 17.45
CA TYR A 396 1.81 -7.40 16.84
C TYR A 396 3.00 -7.73 17.75
N ALA A 397 3.63 -6.73 18.35
CA ALA A 397 4.78 -6.88 19.23
C ALA A 397 4.42 -7.70 20.48
N HIS A 398 3.22 -7.52 21.03
CA HIS A 398 2.72 -8.32 22.14
C HIS A 398 2.43 -9.77 21.74
N ASN A 399 1.67 -9.99 20.66
CA ASN A 399 1.14 -11.32 20.33
C ASN A 399 2.08 -12.20 19.49
N VAL A 400 2.93 -11.58 18.67
CA VAL A 400 3.83 -12.29 17.74
C VAL A 400 5.26 -12.27 18.27
N TRP A 401 5.79 -11.10 18.61
CA TRP A 401 7.14 -10.99 19.17
C TRP A 401 7.24 -11.28 20.66
N LYS A 402 6.10 -11.43 21.35
CA LYS A 402 6.03 -11.73 22.79
C LYS A 402 6.86 -10.76 23.63
N TRP A 403 6.81 -9.47 23.29
CA TRP A 403 7.48 -8.45 24.08
C TRP A 403 6.99 -8.42 25.52
N SER A 404 7.93 -8.28 26.46
CA SER A 404 7.60 -8.05 27.86
C SER A 404 6.90 -6.70 28.03
N TRP A 405 6.07 -6.60 29.07
CA TRP A 405 5.25 -5.42 29.32
C TRP A 405 6.05 -4.12 29.46
N TRP A 406 7.26 -4.17 30.02
CA TRP A 406 8.15 -3.01 30.11
C TRP A 406 8.59 -2.47 28.74
N LYS A 407 8.85 -3.35 27.76
CA LYS A 407 9.21 -2.94 26.39
C LYS A 407 8.02 -2.28 25.69
N LEU A 408 6.81 -2.81 25.93
CA LEU A 408 5.58 -2.21 25.42
C LEU A 408 5.32 -0.84 26.07
N ALA A 409 5.47 -0.74 27.39
CA ALA A 409 5.33 0.51 28.12
C ALA A 409 6.33 1.58 27.63
N LEU A 410 7.59 1.20 27.40
CA LEU A 410 8.60 2.10 26.84
C LEU A 410 8.23 2.57 25.43
N PHE A 411 7.77 1.67 24.55
CA PHE A 411 7.32 2.04 23.21
C PHE A 411 6.12 3.00 23.26
N ILE A 412 5.14 2.70 24.10
CA ILE A 412 3.95 3.55 24.27
C ILE A 412 4.35 4.94 24.77
N LEU A 413 5.19 5.00 25.81
CA LEU A 413 5.64 6.26 26.41
C LEU A 413 6.47 7.10 25.45
N ALA A 414 7.46 6.50 24.78
CA ALA A 414 8.43 7.23 23.97
C ALA A 414 7.95 7.54 22.55
N ILE A 415 6.97 6.80 22.02
CA ILE A 415 6.53 6.91 20.62
C ILE A 415 5.02 7.15 20.53
N SER A 416 4.19 6.27 21.10
CA SER A 416 2.74 6.37 20.90
C SER A 416 2.12 7.60 21.56
N ILE A 417 2.60 8.02 22.73
CA ILE A 417 2.12 9.24 23.39
C ILE A 417 2.47 10.49 22.56
N PRO A 418 3.73 10.73 22.15
CA PRO A 418 4.07 11.83 21.24
C PRO A 418 3.25 11.83 19.94
N GLU A 419 2.97 10.67 19.35
CA GLU A 419 2.13 10.57 18.15
C GLU A 419 0.68 10.96 18.38
N VAL A 420 0.10 10.56 19.52
CA VAL A 420 -1.25 10.99 19.90
C VAL A 420 -1.28 12.51 20.12
N LEU A 421 -0.22 13.10 20.69
CA LEU A 421 -0.10 14.55 20.83
C LEU A 421 -0.01 15.25 19.45
N LEU A 422 0.79 14.72 18.52
CA LEU A 422 0.86 15.21 17.15
C LEU A 422 -0.51 15.14 16.46
N PHE A 423 -1.24 14.02 16.62
CA PHE A 423 -2.59 13.85 16.07
C PHE A 423 -3.59 14.83 16.69
N ALA A 424 -3.56 14.97 18.02
CA ALA A 424 -4.41 15.91 18.73
C ALA A 424 -4.16 17.36 18.28
N SER A 425 -2.89 17.74 18.10
CA SER A 425 -2.51 19.05 17.58
C SER A 425 -3.07 19.31 16.19
N ASN A 426 -2.93 18.35 15.27
CA ASN A 426 -3.43 18.45 13.90
C ASN A 426 -4.97 18.48 13.81
N THR A 427 -5.69 18.05 14.86
CA THR A 427 -7.15 18.11 14.91
C THR A 427 -7.66 19.55 14.92
N THR A 428 -6.86 20.50 15.41
CA THR A 428 -7.21 21.94 15.38
C THR A 428 -7.33 22.47 13.95
N LYS A 429 -6.58 21.88 13.00
CA LYS A 429 -6.55 22.24 11.58
C LYS A 429 -7.73 21.71 10.75
N ILE A 430 -8.67 20.98 11.36
CA ILE A 430 -9.83 20.42 10.63
C ILE A 430 -10.62 21.52 9.91
N PHE A 431 -10.85 22.64 10.56
CA PHE A 431 -11.59 23.77 9.98
C PHE A 431 -10.77 24.56 8.95
N ALA A 432 -9.45 24.49 9.01
CA ALA A 432 -8.51 25.12 8.07
C ALA A 432 -8.23 24.28 6.81
N GLY A 433 -9.00 23.20 6.60
CA GLY A 433 -8.90 22.34 5.40
C GLY A 433 -8.53 20.88 5.70
N GLY A 434 -8.15 20.55 6.94
CA GLY A 434 -7.84 19.18 7.36
C GLY A 434 -9.01 18.18 7.21
N TRP A 435 -10.24 18.68 7.02
CA TRP A 435 -11.41 17.87 6.70
C TRP A 435 -11.31 17.13 5.35
N LEU A 436 -10.54 17.65 4.40
CA LEU A 436 -10.50 17.12 3.03
C LEU A 436 -9.93 15.70 2.93
N PRO A 437 -8.71 15.40 3.43
CA PRO A 437 -8.21 14.03 3.43
C PRO A 437 -9.06 13.08 4.30
N LEU A 438 -9.72 13.57 5.37
CA LEU A 438 -10.69 12.78 6.13
C LEU A 438 -11.94 12.44 5.31
N PHE A 439 -12.41 13.38 4.49
CA PHE A 439 -13.55 13.16 3.60
C PHE A 439 -13.23 12.10 2.53
N ILE A 440 -12.04 12.18 1.92
CA ILE A 440 -11.55 11.16 0.99
C ILE A 440 -11.47 9.80 1.70
N ALA A 441 -10.91 9.75 2.91
CA ALA A 441 -10.83 8.53 3.71
C ALA A 441 -12.23 7.98 4.03
N ALA A 442 -13.20 8.82 4.39
CA ALA A 442 -14.57 8.43 4.68
C ALA A 442 -15.25 7.76 3.46
N ILE A 443 -15.08 8.32 2.26
CA ILE A 443 -15.57 7.72 1.01
C ILE A 443 -14.96 6.33 0.81
N LEU A 444 -13.64 6.20 0.94
CA LEU A 444 -12.94 4.93 0.77
C LEU A 444 -13.36 3.88 1.80
N ILE A 445 -13.58 4.28 3.06
CA ILE A 445 -14.09 3.39 4.11
C ILE A 445 -15.48 2.88 3.75
N VAL A 446 -16.37 3.74 3.24
CA VAL A 446 -17.70 3.33 2.79
C VAL A 446 -17.59 2.31 1.65
N LEU A 447 -16.71 2.52 0.69
CA LEU A 447 -16.45 1.58 -0.41
C LEU A 447 -15.90 0.24 0.11
N MET A 448 -14.83 0.25 0.92
CA MET A 448 -14.21 -0.96 1.46
C MET A 448 -15.16 -1.75 2.35
N ARG A 449 -15.90 -1.06 3.24
CA ARG A 449 -16.88 -1.68 4.14
C ARG A 449 -18.06 -2.25 3.36
N THR A 450 -18.49 -1.59 2.29
CA THR A 450 -19.56 -2.10 1.40
C THR A 450 -19.08 -3.32 0.63
N TRP A 451 -17.88 -3.28 0.06
CA TRP A 451 -17.29 -4.42 -0.64
C TRP A 451 -17.15 -5.64 0.26
N ARG A 452 -16.53 -5.48 1.44
CA ARG A 452 -16.33 -6.58 2.39
C ARG A 452 -17.64 -7.20 2.82
N TRP A 453 -18.66 -6.39 3.12
CA TRP A 453 -19.98 -6.87 3.51
C TRP A 453 -20.67 -7.67 2.40
N GLY A 454 -20.69 -7.15 1.17
CA GLY A 454 -21.35 -7.84 0.07
C GLY A 454 -20.62 -9.12 -0.29
N ASN A 455 -19.29 -9.11 -0.28
CA ASN A 455 -18.50 -10.28 -0.62
C ASN A 455 -18.57 -11.37 0.46
N THR A 456 -18.64 -11.02 1.75
CA THR A 456 -18.89 -12.00 2.81
C THR A 456 -20.26 -12.66 2.63
N ARG A 457 -21.32 -11.89 2.37
CA ARG A 457 -22.67 -12.43 2.12
C ARG A 457 -22.74 -13.32 0.88
N VAL A 458 -22.15 -12.87 -0.23
CA VAL A 458 -22.09 -13.66 -1.47
C VAL A 458 -21.29 -14.93 -1.25
N LYS A 459 -20.18 -14.88 -0.50
CA LYS A 459 -19.39 -16.06 -0.15
C LYS A 459 -20.19 -17.04 0.71
N GLU A 460 -20.88 -16.56 1.74
CA GLU A 460 -21.72 -17.38 2.62
C GLU A 460 -22.86 -18.05 1.85
N LYS A 461 -23.61 -17.29 1.06
CA LYS A 461 -24.69 -17.82 0.21
C LYS A 461 -24.16 -18.79 -0.85
N ARG A 462 -22.98 -18.52 -1.41
CA ARG A 462 -22.32 -19.42 -2.37
C ARG A 462 -21.92 -20.73 -1.71
N ILE A 463 -21.27 -20.69 -0.56
CA ILE A 463 -20.88 -21.90 0.18
C ILE A 463 -22.12 -22.69 0.59
N ALA A 464 -23.22 -22.03 0.98
CA ALA A 464 -24.47 -22.72 1.32
C ALA A 464 -25.14 -23.43 0.13
N MET A 465 -24.86 -22.99 -1.11
CA MET A 465 -25.32 -23.68 -2.33
C MET A 465 -24.33 -24.76 -2.82
N GLU A 466 -23.08 -24.72 -2.35
CA GLU A 466 -22.06 -25.69 -2.70
C GLU A 466 -22.06 -26.82 -1.66
N THR A 467 -21.86 -28.06 -2.09
CA THR A 467 -21.80 -29.22 -1.18
C THR A 467 -20.37 -29.41 -0.68
N PRO A 468 -20.13 -29.69 0.62
CA PRO A 468 -18.83 -30.13 1.12
C PRO A 468 -18.31 -31.32 0.32
N VAL A 469 -16.99 -31.37 0.09
CA VAL A 469 -16.37 -32.43 -0.73
C VAL A 469 -16.66 -33.81 -0.14
N GLU A 470 -16.49 -33.97 1.16
CA GLU A 470 -16.69 -35.24 1.86
C GLU A 470 -18.14 -35.70 1.78
N GLU A 471 -19.10 -34.79 1.96
CA GLU A 471 -20.54 -35.07 1.87
C GLU A 471 -20.94 -35.48 0.45
N PHE A 472 -20.49 -34.73 -0.57
CA PHE A 472 -20.75 -35.07 -1.97
C PHE A 472 -20.13 -36.42 -2.37
N LEU A 473 -18.93 -36.72 -1.87
CA LEU A 473 -18.28 -38.01 -2.11
C LEU A 473 -19.01 -39.16 -1.41
N GLN A 474 -19.62 -38.92 -0.24
CA GLN A 474 -20.47 -39.90 0.44
C GLN A 474 -21.77 -40.13 -0.34
N GLU A 475 -22.47 -39.06 -0.74
CA GLU A 475 -23.68 -39.16 -1.57
C GLU A 475 -23.43 -39.97 -2.85
N LEU A 476 -22.30 -39.74 -3.52
CA LEU A 476 -21.94 -40.50 -4.72
C LEU A 476 -21.66 -41.98 -4.46
N ARG A 477 -21.14 -42.35 -3.29
CA ARG A 477 -20.93 -43.74 -2.89
C ARG A 477 -22.27 -44.41 -2.61
N ASP A 478 -23.13 -43.76 -1.85
CA ASP A 478 -24.47 -44.26 -1.52
C ASP A 478 -25.33 -44.48 -2.78
N ILE A 479 -25.24 -43.55 -3.75
CA ILE A 479 -25.88 -43.67 -5.07
C ILE A 479 -25.31 -44.86 -5.87
N SER A 480 -24.02 -45.18 -5.70
CA SER A 480 -23.38 -46.28 -6.42
C SER A 480 -23.69 -47.67 -5.85
N GLU A 481 -24.00 -47.74 -4.55
CA GLU A 481 -24.36 -48.97 -3.86
C GLU A 481 -25.85 -49.30 -4.01
N CYS A 482 -26.70 -48.28 -4.18
CA CYS A 482 -28.09 -48.45 -4.58
C CYS A 482 -28.19 -48.85 -6.06
N THR A 483 -29.08 -49.79 -6.38
CA THR A 483 -29.29 -50.34 -7.74
C THR A 483 -29.49 -49.21 -8.76
N PRO A 484 -28.99 -49.31 -10.02
CA PRO A 484 -28.94 -48.20 -10.98
C PRO A 484 -30.28 -47.51 -11.30
N LEU A 485 -31.39 -48.18 -10.98
CA LEU A 485 -32.76 -47.74 -11.21
C LEU A 485 -33.32 -46.79 -10.13
N ALA A 486 -32.66 -46.61 -8.98
CA ALA A 486 -33.23 -45.84 -7.87
C ALA A 486 -32.98 -44.31 -7.96
N PHE A 487 -31.91 -43.84 -8.63
CA PHE A 487 -31.58 -42.39 -8.71
C PHE A 487 -31.14 -41.84 -10.09
N GLY A 488 -31.02 -42.68 -11.14
CA GLY A 488 -31.03 -42.23 -12.54
C GLY A 488 -29.87 -41.36 -13.04
N VAL A 489 -28.74 -41.26 -12.34
CA VAL A 489 -27.57 -40.48 -12.79
C VAL A 489 -26.84 -41.22 -13.92
N ARG A 490 -26.85 -40.64 -15.14
CA ARG A 490 -26.19 -41.21 -16.33
C ARG A 490 -24.70 -40.91 -16.33
N LYS A 491 -23.88 -41.95 -16.52
CA LYS A 491 -22.44 -41.81 -16.76
C LYS A 491 -22.20 -41.39 -18.20
N VAL A 492 -21.57 -40.24 -18.41
CA VAL A 492 -21.22 -39.69 -19.72
C VAL A 492 -19.75 -39.98 -20.01
N ALA A 493 -19.43 -40.42 -21.23
CA ALA A 493 -18.05 -40.61 -21.65
C ALA A 493 -17.33 -39.26 -21.84
N GLY A 494 -16.01 -39.25 -21.64
CA GLY A 494 -15.18 -38.06 -21.81
C GLY A 494 -14.75 -37.41 -20.48
N THR A 495 -14.14 -36.23 -20.60
CA THR A 495 -13.57 -35.47 -19.49
C THR A 495 -14.33 -34.16 -19.29
N ALA A 496 -14.72 -33.89 -18.04
CA ALA A 496 -15.26 -32.59 -17.64
C ALA A 496 -14.32 -31.86 -16.68
N ILE A 497 -14.05 -30.60 -16.98
CA ILE A 497 -13.14 -29.74 -16.21
C ILE A 497 -13.94 -28.65 -15.52
N PHE A 498 -13.80 -28.55 -14.20
CA PHE A 498 -14.50 -27.61 -13.35
C PHE A 498 -13.51 -26.71 -12.62
N PRO A 499 -13.32 -25.45 -13.06
CA PRO A 499 -12.53 -24.48 -12.32
C PRO A 499 -13.20 -24.14 -10.98
N HIS A 500 -12.48 -24.36 -9.86
CA HIS A 500 -12.99 -24.11 -8.52
C HIS A 500 -11.92 -23.52 -7.60
N ALA A 501 -12.35 -22.61 -6.72
CA ALA A 501 -11.42 -21.86 -5.86
C ALA A 501 -11.26 -22.44 -4.45
N PHE A 502 -12.26 -23.20 -3.96
CA PHE A 502 -12.30 -23.68 -2.59
C PHE A 502 -11.81 -25.13 -2.50
N LEU A 503 -11.20 -25.48 -1.35
CA LEU A 503 -10.70 -26.82 -1.08
C LEU A 503 -11.77 -27.75 -0.51
N ASP A 504 -12.67 -27.18 0.29
CA ASP A 504 -13.58 -27.91 1.16
C ASP A 504 -14.96 -28.13 0.53
N THR A 505 -15.23 -27.49 -0.62
CA THR A 505 -16.51 -27.59 -1.33
C THR A 505 -16.32 -28.05 -2.78
N VAL A 506 -17.37 -28.62 -3.34
CA VAL A 506 -17.45 -29.01 -4.75
C VAL A 506 -17.99 -27.85 -5.59
N PRO A 507 -17.49 -27.60 -6.81
CA PRO A 507 -18.02 -26.55 -7.67
C PRO A 507 -19.52 -26.71 -7.94
N LEU A 508 -20.27 -25.61 -7.80
CA LEU A 508 -21.73 -25.56 -7.98
C LEU A 508 -22.21 -26.16 -9.32
N ALA A 509 -21.45 -25.94 -10.39
CA ALA A 509 -21.75 -26.52 -11.69
C ALA A 509 -21.76 -28.05 -11.66
N LEU A 510 -20.86 -28.68 -10.90
CA LEU A 510 -20.81 -30.13 -10.74
C LEU A 510 -22.00 -30.65 -9.91
N VAL A 511 -22.34 -29.95 -8.82
CA VAL A 511 -23.53 -30.27 -8.01
C VAL A 511 -24.79 -30.24 -8.87
N ARG A 512 -24.97 -29.21 -9.71
CA ARG A 512 -26.11 -29.11 -10.64
C ARG A 512 -26.08 -30.16 -11.74
N CYS A 513 -24.91 -30.50 -12.28
CA CYS A 513 -24.79 -31.60 -13.23
C CYS A 513 -25.33 -32.92 -12.65
N VAL A 514 -25.03 -33.21 -11.39
CA VAL A 514 -25.50 -34.43 -10.73
C VAL A 514 -26.96 -34.33 -10.30
N ASN A 515 -27.35 -33.22 -9.67
CA ASN A 515 -28.68 -33.08 -9.06
C ASN A 515 -29.78 -32.72 -10.06
N ASP A 516 -29.52 -31.81 -10.99
CA ASP A 516 -30.52 -31.29 -11.92
C ASP A 516 -30.48 -32.01 -13.26
N LEU A 517 -29.27 -32.17 -13.82
CA LEU A 517 -29.07 -32.78 -15.14
C LEU A 517 -28.91 -34.31 -15.09
N LYS A 518 -28.78 -34.87 -13.88
CA LYS A 518 -28.57 -36.31 -13.64
C LYS A 518 -27.45 -36.88 -14.52
N MET A 519 -26.34 -36.16 -14.64
CA MET A 519 -25.18 -36.54 -15.47
C MET A 519 -23.87 -36.43 -14.70
N LEU A 520 -22.99 -37.40 -14.91
CA LEU A 520 -21.64 -37.38 -14.35
C LEU A 520 -20.64 -37.93 -15.38
N TYR A 521 -19.59 -37.16 -15.68
CA TYR A 521 -18.57 -37.56 -16.65
C TYR A 521 -17.58 -38.55 -16.06
N ARG A 522 -17.17 -39.55 -16.83
CA ARG A 522 -16.25 -40.63 -16.41
C ARG A 522 -14.95 -40.10 -15.79
N GLU A 523 -14.42 -39.01 -16.32
CA GLU A 523 -13.27 -38.30 -15.78
C GLU A 523 -13.69 -36.87 -15.40
N THR A 524 -13.80 -36.61 -14.10
CA THR A 524 -14.17 -35.30 -13.56
C THR A 524 -12.95 -34.65 -12.90
N VAL A 525 -12.55 -33.49 -13.40
CA VAL A 525 -11.35 -32.78 -12.96
C VAL A 525 -11.74 -31.44 -12.36
N ILE A 526 -11.46 -31.26 -11.07
CA ILE A 526 -11.61 -29.99 -10.35
C ILE A 526 -10.27 -29.28 -10.39
N VAL A 527 -10.24 -28.09 -11.01
CA VAL A 527 -9.01 -27.33 -11.23
C VAL A 527 -8.99 -26.10 -10.35
N ARG A 528 -7.94 -25.97 -9.55
CA ARG A 528 -7.71 -24.79 -8.71
C ARG A 528 -6.45 -24.07 -9.15
N ILE A 529 -6.55 -22.77 -9.36
CA ILE A 529 -5.38 -21.94 -9.66
C ILE A 529 -4.82 -21.40 -8.34
N VAL A 530 -3.59 -21.79 -8.02
CA VAL A 530 -2.82 -21.30 -6.89
C VAL A 530 -1.83 -20.27 -7.40
N ARG A 531 -1.89 -19.05 -6.88
CA ARG A 531 -0.96 -17.99 -7.28
C ARG A 531 0.26 -18.02 -6.37
N GLU A 532 1.45 -18.03 -6.96
CA GLU A 532 2.72 -17.92 -6.24
C GLU A 532 3.36 -16.55 -6.50
N ASN A 533 4.10 -16.04 -5.50
CA ASN A 533 4.85 -14.78 -5.57
C ASN A 533 6.19 -14.97 -6.30
N VAL A 534 6.12 -15.47 -7.53
CA VAL A 534 7.26 -15.64 -8.44
C VAL A 534 6.85 -15.21 -9.85
N PRO A 535 7.75 -14.67 -10.69
CA PRO A 535 7.39 -14.20 -12.02
C PRO A 535 6.86 -15.34 -12.88
N HIS A 536 7.59 -16.45 -12.88
CA HIS A 536 7.24 -17.68 -13.55
C HIS A 536 7.47 -18.86 -12.62
N VAL A 537 6.46 -19.71 -12.45
CA VAL A 537 6.63 -21.00 -11.78
C VAL A 537 7.27 -21.97 -12.78
N PRO A 538 8.36 -22.68 -12.43
CA PRO A 538 8.93 -23.71 -13.31
C PRO A 538 7.90 -24.78 -13.65
N HIS A 539 7.84 -25.25 -14.91
CA HIS A 539 6.81 -26.18 -15.38
C HIS A 539 6.69 -27.45 -14.50
N SER A 540 7.79 -27.97 -13.97
CA SER A 540 7.82 -29.13 -13.07
C SER A 540 7.12 -28.92 -11.73
N LYS A 541 6.96 -27.68 -11.26
CA LYS A 541 6.29 -27.32 -10.00
C LYS A 541 4.89 -26.74 -10.20
N ARG A 542 4.44 -26.59 -11.46
CA ARG A 542 3.14 -25.98 -11.78
C ARG A 542 1.97 -26.89 -11.46
N VAL A 543 2.15 -28.19 -11.41
CA VAL A 543 1.03 -29.13 -11.31
C VAL A 543 1.19 -29.94 -10.04
N ASN A 544 0.13 -29.98 -9.23
CA ASN A 544 -0.02 -30.95 -8.16
C ASN A 544 -1.36 -31.68 -8.32
N VAL A 545 -1.30 -33.01 -8.37
CA VAL A 545 -2.46 -33.88 -8.67
C VAL A 545 -2.80 -34.74 -7.47
N GLU A 546 -4.07 -34.68 -7.09
CA GLU A 546 -4.67 -35.43 -5.99
C GLU A 546 -5.95 -36.13 -6.48
N VAL A 547 -6.02 -37.45 -6.31
CA VAL A 547 -7.19 -38.24 -6.68
C VAL A 547 -8.12 -38.32 -5.48
N LEU A 548 -9.33 -37.78 -5.61
CA LEU A 548 -10.32 -37.72 -4.53
C LEU A 548 -11.19 -38.98 -4.48
N ALA A 549 -11.57 -39.50 -5.65
CA ALA A 549 -12.37 -40.72 -5.76
C ALA A 549 -12.07 -41.47 -7.06
N THR A 550 -12.23 -42.80 -7.01
CA THR A 550 -12.00 -43.71 -8.14
C THR A 550 -13.26 -44.51 -8.52
N SER A 551 -14.24 -44.60 -7.62
CA SER A 551 -15.53 -45.26 -7.83
C SER A 551 -16.65 -44.40 -7.25
N PRO A 552 -17.82 -44.25 -7.90
CA PRO A 552 -18.26 -44.87 -9.17
C PRO A 552 -17.65 -44.27 -10.45
N VAL A 553 -16.94 -43.16 -10.31
CA VAL A 553 -16.36 -42.31 -11.36
C VAL A 553 -15.05 -41.70 -10.81
N ARG A 554 -14.07 -41.40 -11.69
CA ARG A 554 -12.83 -40.78 -11.24
C ARG A 554 -13.01 -39.28 -11.04
N ILE A 555 -12.79 -38.81 -9.81
CA ILE A 555 -12.79 -37.39 -9.45
C ILE A 555 -11.37 -37.02 -9.00
N THR A 556 -10.80 -36.04 -9.68
CA THR A 556 -9.43 -35.58 -9.46
C THR A 556 -9.41 -34.10 -9.16
N ARG A 557 -8.63 -33.70 -8.17
CA ARG A 557 -8.26 -32.31 -7.92
C ARG A 557 -6.87 -32.02 -8.48
N ILE A 558 -6.75 -30.93 -9.23
CA ILE A 558 -5.49 -30.44 -9.80
C ILE A 558 -5.26 -29.01 -9.34
N ASP A 559 -4.16 -28.79 -8.64
CA ASP A 559 -3.66 -27.46 -8.31
C ASP A 559 -2.69 -27.00 -9.40
N LEU A 560 -3.05 -25.94 -10.10
CA LEU A 560 -2.21 -25.24 -11.07
C LEU A 560 -1.55 -24.04 -10.40
N ARG A 561 -0.25 -24.15 -10.14
CA ARG A 561 0.57 -23.08 -9.58
C ARG A 561 1.05 -22.16 -10.70
N VAL A 562 0.73 -20.88 -10.59
CA VAL A 562 1.05 -19.86 -11.59
C VAL A 562 1.73 -18.66 -10.93
N GLY A 563 2.78 -18.16 -11.58
CA GLY A 563 3.41 -16.90 -11.23
C GLY A 563 2.61 -15.69 -11.72
N TYR A 564 3.08 -14.48 -11.40
CA TYR A 564 2.37 -13.25 -11.76
C TYR A 564 2.49 -12.87 -13.25
N PHE A 565 3.49 -13.38 -13.99
CA PHE A 565 3.55 -13.28 -15.45
C PHE A 565 3.06 -14.53 -16.18
N ASP A 566 2.74 -15.60 -15.45
CA ASP A 566 2.21 -16.80 -16.06
C ASP A 566 0.78 -16.61 -16.53
N ALA A 567 0.51 -17.02 -17.77
CA ALA A 567 -0.85 -17.06 -18.28
C ALA A 567 -1.69 -18.01 -17.42
N GLN A 568 -2.85 -17.54 -16.94
CA GLN A 568 -3.84 -18.35 -16.21
C GLN A 568 -4.66 -19.26 -17.15
N ASP A 569 -4.09 -19.60 -18.30
CA ASP A 569 -4.67 -20.45 -19.34
C ASP A 569 -4.83 -21.88 -18.82
N ILE A 570 -6.07 -22.26 -18.51
CA ILE A 570 -6.37 -23.57 -17.93
C ILE A 570 -6.04 -24.69 -18.92
N PRO A 571 -6.50 -24.68 -20.19
CA PRO A 571 -6.17 -25.72 -21.16
C PRO A 571 -4.67 -25.94 -21.31
N LYS A 572 -3.90 -24.86 -21.50
CA LYS A 572 -2.45 -24.95 -21.72
C LYS A 572 -1.70 -25.46 -20.50
N ASN A 573 -2.08 -25.02 -19.29
CA ASN A 573 -1.43 -25.49 -18.07
C ASN A 573 -1.83 -26.93 -17.71
N LEU A 574 -3.05 -27.37 -18.06
CA LEU A 574 -3.43 -28.78 -17.89
C LEU A 574 -2.67 -29.71 -18.82
N ALA A 575 -2.20 -29.25 -19.98
CA ALA A 575 -1.37 -30.08 -20.88
C ALA A 575 -0.07 -30.52 -20.23
N LEU A 576 0.41 -29.75 -19.25
CA LEU A 576 1.59 -30.10 -18.45
C LEU A 576 1.33 -31.31 -17.53
N VAL A 577 0.08 -31.60 -17.16
CA VAL A 577 -0.27 -32.75 -16.30
C VAL A 577 0.20 -34.05 -16.95
N ASN A 578 -0.09 -34.23 -18.24
CA ASN A 578 0.27 -35.44 -18.99
C ASN A 578 1.80 -35.62 -19.12
N THR A 579 2.58 -34.55 -18.94
CA THR A 579 4.04 -34.58 -19.05
C THR A 579 4.73 -34.77 -17.69
N TYR A 580 4.16 -34.21 -16.62
CA TYR A 580 4.83 -34.10 -15.31
C TYR A 580 4.16 -34.91 -14.19
N SER A 581 3.10 -35.66 -14.49
CA SER A 581 2.41 -36.50 -13.51
C SER A 581 1.96 -37.82 -14.14
N ASP A 582 2.51 -38.93 -13.68
CA ASP A 582 2.11 -40.28 -14.13
C ASP A 582 0.75 -40.74 -13.59
N LYS A 583 0.14 -39.96 -12.68
CA LYS A 583 -1.09 -40.34 -12.00
C LYS A 583 -2.31 -40.38 -12.93
N ILE A 584 -2.35 -39.53 -13.97
CA ILE A 584 -3.52 -39.32 -14.83
C ILE A 584 -3.07 -38.89 -16.23
N ASN A 585 -3.78 -39.36 -17.26
CA ASN A 585 -3.70 -38.85 -18.62
C ASN A 585 -5.05 -38.22 -19.01
N ILE A 586 -5.06 -36.93 -19.33
CA ILE A 586 -6.27 -36.15 -19.65
C ILE A 586 -6.26 -35.79 -21.13
N ASN A 587 -7.34 -36.11 -21.86
CA ASN A 587 -7.53 -35.59 -23.21
C ASN A 587 -8.14 -34.18 -23.16
N ILE A 588 -7.31 -33.16 -23.36
CA ILE A 588 -7.71 -31.75 -23.22
C ILE A 588 -8.46 -31.25 -24.47
N ASP A 589 -8.20 -31.84 -25.63
CA ASP A 589 -8.81 -31.43 -26.89
C ASP A 589 -10.29 -31.86 -26.98
N GLU A 590 -10.67 -32.90 -26.24
CA GLU A 590 -12.06 -33.38 -26.13
C GLU A 590 -12.74 -32.96 -24.82
N ALA A 591 -12.04 -32.26 -23.93
CA ALA A 591 -12.60 -31.89 -22.63
C ALA A 591 -13.69 -30.80 -22.76
N THR A 592 -14.75 -30.96 -21.96
CA THR A 592 -15.81 -29.96 -21.78
C THR A 592 -15.56 -29.18 -20.50
N TYR A 593 -15.64 -27.85 -20.56
CA TYR A 593 -15.40 -26.97 -19.43
C TYR A 593 -16.71 -26.48 -18.82
N PHE A 594 -16.86 -26.63 -17.51
CA PHE A 594 -18.04 -26.20 -16.77
C PHE A 594 -17.68 -25.08 -15.80
N LEU A 595 -18.23 -23.90 -16.04
CA LEU A 595 -18.05 -22.74 -15.18
C LEU A 595 -19.24 -22.58 -14.24
N SER A 596 -18.95 -22.47 -12.94
CA SER A 596 -19.94 -22.04 -11.96
C SER A 596 -20.15 -20.54 -12.09
N ALA A 597 -21.26 -20.13 -12.69
CA ALA A 597 -21.67 -18.73 -12.75
C ALA A 597 -22.59 -18.42 -11.57
N VAL A 598 -22.38 -17.27 -10.93
CA VAL A 598 -23.28 -16.78 -9.88
C VAL A 598 -23.75 -15.41 -10.32
N THR A 599 -25.04 -15.29 -10.67
CA THR A 599 -25.64 -14.00 -10.98
C THR A 599 -26.18 -13.39 -9.70
N ILE A 600 -25.65 -12.25 -9.30
CA ILE A 600 -26.08 -11.56 -8.08
C ILE A 600 -27.27 -10.65 -8.42
N ARG A 601 -28.36 -10.76 -7.66
CA ARG A 601 -29.55 -9.90 -7.75
C ARG A 601 -29.78 -9.21 -6.40
N SER A 602 -30.25 -7.96 -6.40
CA SER A 602 -30.67 -7.31 -5.16
C SER A 602 -32.09 -7.74 -4.81
N SER A 603 -32.31 -8.13 -3.55
CA SER A 603 -33.62 -8.51 -3.01
C SER A 603 -34.46 -7.30 -2.55
N LEU A 604 -33.85 -6.11 -2.44
CA LEU A 604 -34.46 -4.92 -1.85
C LEU A 604 -34.98 -3.94 -2.91
N THR A 605 -36.31 -3.74 -2.93
CA THR A 605 -37.02 -2.85 -3.85
C THR A 605 -37.14 -1.39 -3.38
N GLY A 606 -36.66 -1.04 -2.17
CA GLY A 606 -36.78 0.30 -1.56
C GLY A 606 -35.56 1.22 -1.73
N LYS A 607 -35.78 2.51 -2.04
CA LYS A 607 -34.72 3.51 -2.36
C LYS A 607 -33.68 3.72 -1.25
N LEU A 608 -34.07 3.69 0.03
CA LEU A 608 -33.19 3.97 1.19
C LEU A 608 -32.60 2.71 1.85
N SER A 609 -33.25 1.54 1.77
CA SER A 609 -32.71 0.28 2.32
C SER A 609 -31.70 -0.40 1.40
N GLY A 610 -31.77 -0.16 0.07
CA GLY A 610 -30.91 -0.80 -0.93
C GLY A 610 -29.74 0.05 -1.46
N TRP A 611 -29.36 1.17 -0.85
CA TRP A 611 -28.25 1.98 -1.38
C TRP A 611 -26.91 1.23 -1.33
N ARG A 612 -26.67 0.48 -0.25
CA ARG A 612 -25.45 -0.31 -0.06
C ARG A 612 -25.39 -1.49 -1.03
N ASP A 613 -26.53 -2.13 -1.30
CA ASP A 613 -26.68 -3.16 -2.34
C ASP A 613 -26.36 -2.58 -3.72
N ARG A 614 -26.95 -1.43 -4.07
CA ARG A 614 -26.71 -0.77 -5.36
C ARG A 614 -25.24 -0.39 -5.53
N LEU A 615 -24.61 0.12 -4.48
CA LEU A 615 -23.18 0.44 -4.47
C LEU A 615 -22.34 -0.83 -4.66
N TYR A 616 -22.62 -1.90 -3.91
CA TYR A 616 -21.94 -3.18 -4.07
C TYR A 616 -22.09 -3.76 -5.49
N MET A 617 -23.31 -3.76 -6.03
CA MET A 617 -23.61 -4.21 -7.40
C MET A 617 -22.90 -3.36 -8.46
N SER A 618 -22.79 -2.04 -8.25
CA SER A 618 -22.01 -1.17 -9.13
C SER A 618 -20.52 -1.52 -9.08
N MET A 619 -19.97 -1.74 -7.88
CA MET A 619 -18.57 -2.14 -7.70
C MET A 619 -18.28 -3.52 -8.31
N GLU A 620 -19.22 -4.47 -8.20
CA GLU A 620 -19.11 -5.81 -8.78
C GLU A 620 -19.12 -5.78 -10.30
N LYS A 621 -20.02 -5.00 -10.92
CA LYS A 621 -20.05 -4.81 -12.37
C LYS A 621 -18.81 -4.15 -12.94
N ASN A 622 -18.21 -3.22 -12.19
CA ASN A 622 -16.99 -2.52 -12.58
C ASN A 622 -15.71 -3.31 -12.26
N GLN A 623 -15.82 -4.51 -11.68
CA GLN A 623 -14.69 -5.37 -11.41
C GLN A 623 -14.12 -5.96 -12.71
N SER A 624 -12.80 -6.09 -12.79
CA SER A 624 -12.15 -6.82 -13.89
C SER A 624 -12.69 -8.27 -14.03
N SER A 625 -13.06 -8.67 -15.25
CA SER A 625 -13.68 -9.97 -15.56
C SER A 625 -12.76 -11.15 -15.23
N ARG A 626 -13.32 -12.21 -14.61
CA ARG A 626 -12.61 -13.47 -14.34
C ARG A 626 -12.48 -14.35 -15.58
N THR A 627 -13.45 -14.28 -16.48
CA THR A 627 -13.69 -15.30 -17.51
C THR A 627 -12.72 -15.21 -18.68
N GLU A 628 -12.21 -14.01 -18.99
CA GLU A 628 -11.15 -13.84 -20.01
C GLU A 628 -9.78 -14.34 -19.55
N SER A 629 -9.54 -14.39 -18.24
CA SER A 629 -8.22 -14.78 -17.71
C SER A 629 -7.89 -16.26 -17.88
N PHE A 630 -8.92 -17.12 -17.90
CA PHE A 630 -8.75 -18.58 -17.99
C PHE A 630 -8.58 -19.10 -19.41
N LYS A 631 -8.76 -18.23 -20.42
CA LYS A 631 -8.63 -18.56 -21.86
C LYS A 631 -9.36 -19.85 -22.27
N LEU A 632 -10.54 -20.07 -21.70
CA LEU A 632 -11.33 -21.27 -21.96
C LEU A 632 -11.90 -21.24 -23.39
N PRO A 633 -11.91 -22.37 -24.14
CA PRO A 633 -12.44 -22.41 -25.50
C PRO A 633 -13.95 -22.10 -25.52
N PRO A 634 -14.42 -21.05 -26.23
CA PRO A 634 -15.83 -20.67 -26.20
C PRO A 634 -16.78 -21.78 -26.67
N SER A 635 -16.38 -22.55 -27.68
CA SER A 635 -17.18 -23.66 -28.24
C SER A 635 -17.34 -24.86 -27.31
N ARG A 636 -16.54 -24.95 -26.23
CA ARG A 636 -16.52 -26.09 -25.29
C ARG A 636 -16.71 -25.67 -23.84
N THR A 637 -17.19 -24.44 -23.61
CA THR A 637 -17.41 -23.90 -22.26
C THR A 637 -18.89 -23.71 -22.00
N ILE A 638 -19.39 -24.37 -20.96
CA ILE A 638 -20.77 -24.27 -20.48
C ILE A 638 -20.77 -23.55 -19.14
N ALA A 639 -21.48 -22.42 -19.06
CA ALA A 639 -21.68 -21.70 -17.81
C ALA A 639 -23.00 -22.14 -17.17
N LEU A 640 -22.92 -22.83 -16.03
CA LEU A 640 -24.09 -23.20 -15.24
C LEU A 640 -24.27 -22.17 -14.12
N GLY A 641 -25.32 -21.37 -14.25
CA GLY A 641 -25.59 -20.21 -13.41
C GLY A 641 -26.61 -20.47 -12.30
N SER A 642 -26.34 -20.03 -11.08
CA SER A 642 -27.36 -19.85 -10.03
C SER A 642 -27.55 -18.39 -9.67
N GLY A 643 -28.79 -18.02 -9.35
CA GLY A 643 -29.09 -16.70 -8.81
C GLY A 643 -28.76 -16.65 -7.32
N VAL A 644 -28.01 -15.62 -6.90
CA VAL A 644 -27.87 -15.28 -5.48
C VAL A 644 -28.53 -13.94 -5.26
N GLU A 645 -29.58 -13.93 -4.46
CA GLU A 645 -30.16 -12.69 -3.97
C GLU A 645 -29.32 -12.18 -2.80
N LEU A 646 -29.07 -10.87 -2.71
CA LEU A 646 -28.31 -10.25 -1.61
C LEU A 646 -29.11 -10.16 -0.32
#